data_AF-A0A8H7KRC9-F1
#
_entry.id   AF-A0A8H7KRC9-F1
#
_cell.length_a   1.000
_cell.length_b   1.000
_cell.length_c   1.000
_cell.angle_alpha   90.00
_cell.angle_beta   90.00
_cell.angle_gamma   90.00
#
_symmetry.space_group_name_H-M   'P 1'
#
loop_
_entity.id
_entity.type
_entity.pdbx_description
1 polymer ?
#
loop_
_entity_poly.entity_id
_entity_poly.type
_entity_poly.pdbx_seq_one_letter_code
_entity_poly.pdbx_strand_id
1 'polypeptide(L)'
;MFLNYIGRPSLYLPAAMCVWGAISVLTGITTNFTGALLTRFFLGFVEAAFFPGSLFLLSKWYKRSELGQRTALLSCGSLISNAFGSLMASGILDGMEGKLGRAAWRWLFFIEGALTIFVALCALFILPDFPSTPCRWLTPLERRLAERRMEEDFVGMHDGSEAEKGNKAGLISAVTDWKVWWLALALTSMVVSLSFNAFFPTLSATMGYNRTVTLLLCAPPWVFATLVAFAVTRHSDKTGERFWHIAGPLLGGIIGFVIAVSTMNTGARYLSLFLMAQSYAAFITFLAWISNSIPRPASKRAVALALINAFSQLGNIAGSYVWPTPWGPTYRSELEIISTILAFNMTIKQLNENWSFTQVGGGDGTKHDEWLAVSQFPTTVHVELLKLKKIPDPFIGLQEWDVQWIGEAAWAFKTTFTINEDELAAPNIDLIFDGLDTYATISLNGTKILETENQFLTYKASAKKHLKVGANELLLDFESTFLKGKELEKKHGKFGLWNGDSSRLHVRKSQYNYGWDWGPVLMTVGPWKPITLHSYHTSIAEVDIRTKVSERLDVNLTVDFELSSPSSGTASVVVKNAAGVQIAEEKDMHCKSGHYRAEFGFTAGSVDLWYPVGYGKQPIYTVEVTITDEQAQLLDRKIEKVSFRRARVVQEKLIDQDGLTFLFEINNIRIFCGGSNWIPADSFLTNVTDERYRAWLQLLVDGNQNMIRVWAGGIYEADVFYDICDANMFLKSSEYPAHDEFLSLVEREAEQAVKRLRHHPSVVIFDYQVAEQLKLDLDYSDETGDYRKTNFPARHIYERTLPAIVEKHSDIFYHRGSPYSGQGKPSTDQTLGDLHQWNVWHGSQEPWHNWDILAGRFVSEFGMEAFPDIRTVDYWLGGDKSERYPQSRVNNNHNKADGHERRLELYLMENFKHSFEMESYVYYTQVMQAETLASAYRLWRRNWAGKGREYTAGALVWQINDCWPVTSWAIADYFLRPKPAYYTIARELRPYTVGMTRKTNQTNKNEKTAAFFEVKTKLEIWGTNSTLVEKKVTLEVTSFDLDSDWTDKWTKDVVLSPNSSTEIWKGELPGQPTRTKYSQVPEVIVVSSRLLGEDGTVLARYSNWPEPFKYIKFPDVKDVALKVEVASDGKTITLSARKPVKGLILDVDGEDAKWDDQAIDLVPGDPQTVQAIGLNGRTVKARFLGDGSA
;
A
#
# COMPACT_ATOMS: atom_id res chain seq x y z
N MET A 1 30.71 6.28 10.30
CA MET A 1 31.80 5.38 10.78
C MET A 1 33.09 6.22 10.89
N PHE A 2 33.77 6.27 12.04
CA PHE A 2 34.98 7.10 12.28
C PHE A 2 36.10 6.86 11.26
N LEU A 3 36.21 5.62 10.76
CA LEU A 3 37.15 5.20 9.74
C LEU A 3 37.07 6.01 8.43
N ASN A 4 35.87 6.48 8.05
CA ASN A 4 35.68 7.30 6.84
C ASN A 4 36.24 8.73 7.02
N TYR A 5 36.26 9.24 8.26
CA TYR A 5 36.80 10.57 8.59
C TYR A 5 38.33 10.55 8.76
N ILE A 6 38.85 9.47 9.37
CA ILE A 6 40.29 9.30 9.61
C ILE A 6 41.03 9.01 8.29
N GLY A 7 40.39 8.34 7.32
CA GLY A 7 40.95 8.06 6.00
C GLY A 7 42.16 7.12 6.00
N ARG A 8 42.54 6.59 7.18
CA ARG A 8 43.72 5.75 7.41
C ARG A 8 43.39 4.45 8.16
N PRO A 9 42.85 3.44 7.46
CA PRO A 9 42.65 2.09 7.99
C PRO A 9 43.89 1.46 8.62
N SER A 10 45.07 1.75 8.07
CA SER A 10 46.38 1.28 8.57
C SER A 10 46.67 1.68 10.01
N LEU A 11 46.09 2.79 10.50
CA LEU A 11 46.22 3.24 11.88
C LEU A 11 45.03 2.83 12.73
N TYR A 12 43.82 2.96 12.19
CA TYR A 12 42.59 2.76 12.95
C TYR A 12 42.38 1.31 13.39
N LEU A 13 42.50 0.34 12.47
CA LEU A 13 42.23 -1.07 12.78
C LEU A 13 43.28 -1.64 13.76
N PRO A 14 44.59 -1.39 13.57
CA PRO A 14 45.58 -1.87 14.53
C PRO A 14 45.49 -1.17 15.89
N ALA A 15 45.17 0.12 15.95
CA ALA A 15 44.98 0.81 17.23
C ALA A 15 43.82 0.19 18.03
N ALA A 16 42.70 -0.12 17.38
CA ALA A 16 41.60 -0.84 18.01
C ALA A 16 42.06 -2.20 18.55
N MET A 17 42.86 -2.96 17.79
CA MET A 17 43.37 -4.26 18.23
C MET A 17 44.43 -4.17 19.34
N CYS A 18 45.27 -3.13 19.37
CA CYS A 18 46.18 -2.88 20.49
C CYS A 18 45.40 -2.61 21.78
N VAL A 19 44.33 -1.80 21.71
CA VAL A 19 43.46 -1.52 22.86
C VAL A 19 42.73 -2.79 23.29
N TRP A 20 42.20 -3.58 22.35
CA TRP A 20 41.56 -4.86 22.64
C TRP A 20 42.52 -5.83 23.34
N GLY A 21 43.75 -5.98 22.83
CA GLY A 21 44.78 -6.82 23.43
C GLY A 21 45.18 -6.34 24.83
N ALA A 22 45.30 -5.03 25.05
CA ALA A 22 45.59 -4.47 26.37
C ALA A 22 44.47 -4.76 27.37
N ILE A 23 43.20 -4.61 26.98
CA ILE A 23 42.05 -4.94 27.83
C ILE A 23 42.02 -6.45 28.13
N SER A 24 42.35 -7.30 27.16
CA SER A 24 42.46 -8.75 27.36
C SER A 24 43.51 -9.10 28.42
N VAL A 25 44.70 -8.49 28.37
CA VAL A 25 45.72 -8.64 29.43
C VAL A 25 45.19 -8.19 30.80
N LEU A 26 44.44 -7.08 30.85
CA LEU A 26 43.83 -6.59 32.09
C LEU A 26 42.78 -7.55 32.66
N THR A 27 42.06 -8.31 31.83
CA THR A 27 41.13 -9.36 32.29
C THR A 27 41.85 -10.38 33.18
N GLY A 28 43.08 -10.78 32.82
CA GLY A 28 43.92 -11.68 33.62
C GLY A 28 44.33 -11.14 34.99
N ILE A 29 44.19 -9.82 35.24
CA ILE A 29 44.53 -9.15 36.51
C ILE A 29 43.31 -9.03 37.43
N THR A 30 42.08 -9.08 36.89
CA THR A 30 40.85 -8.89 37.66
C THR A 30 40.71 -9.87 38.84
N THR A 31 40.15 -9.39 39.95
CA THR A 31 40.01 -10.15 41.20
C THR A 31 38.57 -10.25 41.71
N ASN A 32 37.64 -9.51 41.13
CA ASN A 32 36.23 -9.49 41.51
C ASN A 32 35.32 -9.52 40.27
N PHE A 33 34.05 -9.87 40.49
CA PHE A 33 33.04 -10.00 39.43
C PHE A 33 32.85 -8.70 38.64
N THR A 34 32.77 -7.56 39.34
CA THR A 34 32.59 -6.24 38.71
C THR A 34 33.74 -5.91 37.75
N GLY A 35 34.98 -6.20 38.12
CA GLY A 35 36.15 -6.02 37.27
C GLY A 35 36.15 -6.94 36.05
N ALA A 36 35.73 -8.20 36.22
CA ALA A 36 35.56 -9.12 35.09
C ALA A 36 34.43 -8.68 34.14
N LEU A 37 33.33 -8.14 34.67
CA LEU A 37 32.22 -7.63 33.88
C LEU A 37 32.60 -6.36 33.10
N LEU A 38 33.27 -5.40 33.76
CA LEU A 38 33.73 -4.16 33.13
C LEU A 38 34.75 -4.43 32.02
N THR A 39 35.73 -5.31 32.27
CA THR A 39 36.69 -5.70 31.23
C THR A 39 36.00 -6.38 30.05
N ARG A 40 35.01 -7.25 30.27
CA ARG A 40 34.20 -7.83 29.18
C ARG A 40 33.42 -6.79 28.38
N PHE A 41 32.78 -5.83 29.05
CA PHE A 41 32.03 -4.77 28.37
C PHE A 41 32.93 -3.93 27.45
N PHE A 42 34.06 -3.44 27.97
CA PHE A 42 34.99 -2.63 27.19
C PHE A 42 35.68 -3.43 26.07
N LEU A 43 35.94 -4.72 26.29
CA LEU A 43 36.49 -5.60 25.27
C LEU A 43 35.52 -5.75 24.09
N GLY A 44 34.22 -5.96 24.36
CA GLY A 44 33.18 -6.01 23.33
C GLY A 44 32.97 -4.66 22.61
N PHE A 45 33.05 -3.54 23.33
CA PHE A 45 32.96 -2.20 22.73
C PHE A 45 34.06 -1.94 21.71
N VAL A 46 35.30 -2.35 22.00
CA VAL A 46 36.44 -2.19 21.09
C VAL A 46 36.37 -3.18 19.93
N GLU A 47 35.93 -4.41 20.19
CA GLU A 47 35.73 -5.45 19.17
C GLU A 47 34.71 -5.03 18.08
N ALA A 48 33.65 -4.33 18.48
CA ALA A 48 32.62 -3.83 17.57
C ALA A 48 33.15 -2.87 16.48
N ALA A 49 34.33 -2.27 16.67
CA ALA A 49 34.96 -1.40 15.69
C ALA A 49 35.75 -2.15 14.60
N PHE A 50 36.29 -3.33 14.92
CA PHE A 50 37.24 -4.03 14.05
C PHE A 50 36.56 -4.72 12.86
N PHE A 51 35.53 -5.53 13.13
CA PHE A 51 34.92 -6.38 12.10
C PHE A 51 34.19 -5.57 11.00
N PRO A 52 33.30 -4.61 11.33
CA PRO A 52 32.71 -3.73 10.32
C PRO A 52 33.75 -2.87 9.59
N GLY A 53 34.80 -2.43 10.29
CA GLY A 53 35.89 -1.66 9.69
C GLY A 53 36.70 -2.46 8.67
N SER A 54 36.93 -3.75 8.94
CA SER A 54 37.62 -4.67 8.03
C SER A 54 36.80 -4.95 6.77
N LEU A 55 35.49 -5.19 6.90
CA LEU A 55 34.60 -5.34 5.75
C LEU A 55 34.50 -4.05 4.92
N PHE A 56 34.49 -2.89 5.57
CA PHE A 56 34.49 -1.61 4.89
C PHE A 56 35.78 -1.39 4.10
N LEU A 57 36.94 -1.73 4.65
CA LEU A 57 38.23 -1.69 3.95
C LEU A 57 38.20 -2.56 2.68
N LEU A 58 37.72 -3.81 2.79
CA LEU A 58 37.60 -4.71 1.63
C LEU A 58 36.69 -4.13 0.55
N SER A 59 35.59 -3.46 0.93
CA SER A 59 34.66 -2.84 -0.02
C SER A 59 35.23 -1.69 -0.83
N LYS A 60 36.34 -1.09 -0.38
CA LYS A 60 37.04 -0.02 -1.09
C LYS A 60 38.11 -0.53 -2.05
N TRP A 61 38.53 -1.79 -1.93
CA TRP A 61 39.62 -2.39 -2.70
C TRP A 61 39.17 -3.45 -3.71
N TYR A 62 37.95 -4.00 -3.58
CA TYR A 62 37.47 -5.12 -4.38
C TYR A 62 36.08 -4.88 -4.98
N LYS A 63 35.86 -5.38 -6.21
CA LYS A 63 34.58 -5.30 -6.94
C LYS A 63 33.49 -6.14 -6.27
N ARG A 64 32.22 -5.91 -6.62
CA ARG A 64 31.07 -6.69 -6.08
C ARG A 64 31.22 -8.20 -6.30
N SER A 65 31.68 -8.62 -7.47
CA SER A 65 31.92 -10.03 -7.81
C SER A 65 33.09 -10.66 -7.05
N GLU A 66 34.00 -9.86 -6.52
CA GLU A 66 35.21 -10.30 -5.82
C GLU A 66 35.04 -10.28 -4.29
N LEU A 67 34.09 -9.51 -3.78
CA LEU A 67 33.96 -9.16 -2.37
C LEU A 67 33.53 -10.34 -1.49
N GLY A 68 32.73 -11.26 -2.04
CA GLY A 68 32.32 -12.49 -1.36
C GLY A 68 33.53 -13.31 -0.91
N GLN A 69 34.45 -13.58 -1.85
CA GLN A 69 35.61 -14.43 -1.60
C GLN A 69 36.57 -13.82 -0.58
N ARG A 70 36.74 -12.49 -0.62
CA ARG A 70 37.62 -11.76 0.32
C ARG A 70 37.04 -11.71 1.72
N THR A 71 35.72 -11.54 1.82
CA THR A 71 34.99 -11.60 3.08
C THR A 71 35.07 -13.01 3.68
N ALA A 72 34.95 -14.04 2.84
CA ALA A 72 35.07 -15.43 3.26
C ALA A 72 36.45 -15.75 3.83
N LEU A 73 37.51 -15.26 3.19
CA LEU A 73 38.88 -15.45 3.66
C LEU A 73 39.12 -14.79 5.03
N LEU A 74 38.57 -13.58 5.23
CA LEU A 74 38.61 -12.90 6.52
C LEU A 74 37.90 -13.73 7.60
N SER A 75 36.70 -14.23 7.32
CA SER A 75 35.90 -15.01 8.28
C SER A 75 36.48 -16.41 8.56
N CYS A 76 37.17 -17.04 7.59
CA CYS A 76 37.88 -18.29 7.81
C CYS A 76 38.97 -18.18 8.89
N GLY A 77 39.56 -16.98 9.08
CA GLY A 77 40.49 -16.73 10.17
C GLY A 77 39.87 -16.96 11.56
N SER A 78 38.58 -16.65 11.74
CA SER A 78 37.86 -16.92 12.99
C SER A 78 37.68 -18.42 13.25
N LEU A 79 37.38 -19.22 12.21
CA LEU A 79 37.26 -20.67 12.33
C LEU A 79 38.59 -21.34 12.70
N ILE A 80 39.68 -20.90 12.07
CA ILE A 80 41.04 -21.35 12.39
C ILE A 80 41.39 -20.97 13.84
N SER A 81 40.99 -19.79 14.31
CA SER A 81 41.20 -19.38 15.70
C SER A 81 40.58 -20.33 16.71
N ASN A 82 39.40 -20.92 16.42
CA ASN A 82 38.78 -21.92 17.30
C ASN A 82 39.63 -23.21 17.40
N ALA A 83 40.28 -23.61 16.31
CA ALA A 83 41.18 -24.77 16.30
C ALA A 83 42.45 -24.52 17.12
N PHE A 84 43.14 -23.40 16.87
CA PHE A 84 44.40 -23.06 17.54
C PHE A 84 44.20 -22.59 18.99
N GLY A 85 43.07 -21.95 19.31
CA GLY A 85 42.73 -21.54 20.67
C GLY A 85 42.64 -22.72 21.63
N SER A 86 42.01 -23.83 21.22
CA SER A 86 41.95 -25.04 22.04
C SER A 86 43.31 -25.71 22.21
N LEU A 87 44.16 -25.68 21.17
CA LEU A 87 45.54 -26.19 21.22
C LEU A 87 46.42 -25.37 22.18
N MET A 88 46.40 -24.04 22.06
CA MET A 88 47.12 -23.15 22.97
C MET A 88 46.62 -23.28 24.41
N ALA A 89 45.30 -23.35 24.58
CA ALA A 89 44.69 -23.55 25.89
C ALA A 89 45.13 -24.87 26.53
N SER A 90 45.21 -25.95 25.75
CA SER A 90 45.72 -27.23 26.23
C SER A 90 47.16 -27.13 26.75
N GLY A 91 48.05 -26.45 26.03
CA GLY A 91 49.46 -26.30 26.44
C GLY A 91 49.63 -25.40 27.67
N ILE A 92 48.88 -24.30 27.73
CA ILE A 92 48.95 -23.33 28.84
C ILE A 92 48.35 -23.92 30.13
N LEU A 93 47.20 -24.59 30.02
CA LEU A 93 46.51 -25.17 31.18
C LEU A 93 47.26 -26.37 31.77
N ASP A 94 48.07 -27.09 30.98
CA ASP A 94 48.90 -28.20 31.44
C ASP A 94 50.23 -27.72 32.06
N GLY A 95 50.86 -26.69 31.47
CA GLY A 95 52.22 -26.28 31.84
C GLY A 95 52.38 -25.06 32.76
N MET A 96 51.32 -24.25 32.97
CA MET A 96 51.44 -22.94 33.61
C MET A 96 50.73 -22.78 34.96
N GLU A 97 50.18 -23.86 35.53
CA GLU A 97 49.54 -23.81 36.85
C GLU A 97 50.57 -23.45 37.93
N GLY A 98 50.27 -22.44 38.76
CA GLY A 98 51.14 -21.97 39.85
C GLY A 98 52.39 -21.19 39.42
N LYS A 99 52.67 -21.04 38.11
CA LYS A 99 53.81 -20.23 37.63
C LYS A 99 53.59 -18.75 37.97
N LEU A 100 54.61 -18.13 38.58
CA LEU A 100 54.57 -16.77 39.14
C LEU A 100 53.42 -16.53 40.14
N GLY A 101 52.94 -17.58 40.82
CA GLY A 101 51.85 -17.47 41.80
C GLY A 101 50.48 -17.17 41.19
N ARG A 102 50.29 -17.44 39.89
CA ARG A 102 49.02 -17.24 39.18
C ARG A 102 48.46 -18.57 38.68
N ALA A 103 47.13 -18.69 38.68
CA ALA A 103 46.43 -19.84 38.10
C ALA A 103 46.61 -19.91 36.58
N ALA A 104 46.64 -21.10 35.98
CA ALA A 104 46.96 -21.30 34.57
C ALA A 104 46.03 -20.55 33.61
N TRP A 105 44.73 -20.44 33.95
CA TRP A 105 43.76 -19.75 33.08
C TRP A 105 44.07 -18.26 32.89
N ARG A 106 44.75 -17.60 33.85
CA ARG A 106 45.14 -16.18 33.72
C ARG A 106 46.21 -15.98 32.67
N TRP A 107 47.06 -16.99 32.46
CA TRP A 107 48.11 -16.97 31.45
C TRP A 107 47.56 -16.99 30.02
N LEU A 108 46.35 -17.52 29.80
CA LEU A 108 45.66 -17.42 28.51
C LEU A 108 45.50 -15.95 28.11
N PHE A 109 44.95 -15.13 29.00
CA PHE A 109 44.72 -13.70 28.76
C PHE A 109 46.03 -12.91 28.60
N PHE A 110 47.08 -13.24 29.36
CA PHE A 110 48.37 -12.56 29.25
C PHE A 110 49.05 -12.86 27.90
N ILE A 111 49.09 -14.12 27.50
CA ILE A 111 49.79 -14.56 26.30
C ILE A 111 49.02 -14.13 25.04
N GLU A 112 47.72 -14.40 24.98
CA GLU A 112 46.89 -14.05 23.83
C GLU A 112 46.78 -12.53 23.67
N GLY A 113 46.62 -11.80 24.77
CA GLY A 113 46.59 -10.33 24.76
C GLY A 113 47.91 -9.72 24.29
N ALA A 114 49.06 -10.19 24.80
CA ALA A 114 50.38 -9.69 24.40
C ALA A 114 50.70 -10.03 22.93
N LEU A 115 50.37 -11.24 22.47
CA LEU A 115 50.54 -11.64 21.08
C LEU A 115 49.68 -10.78 20.15
N THR A 116 48.45 -10.47 20.55
CA THR A 116 47.54 -9.60 19.78
C THR A 116 48.13 -8.19 19.63
N ILE A 117 48.69 -7.61 20.71
CA ILE A 117 49.36 -6.30 20.65
C ILE A 117 50.54 -6.35 19.68
N PHE A 118 51.38 -7.39 19.76
CA PHE A 118 52.52 -7.54 18.88
C PHE A 118 52.11 -7.63 17.40
N VAL A 119 51.12 -8.47 17.07
CA VAL A 119 50.61 -8.60 15.71
C VAL A 119 49.96 -7.30 15.23
N ALA A 120 49.23 -6.59 16.09
CA ALA A 120 48.65 -5.30 15.76
C ALA A 120 49.74 -4.24 15.46
N LEU A 121 50.83 -4.19 16.24
CA LEU A 121 51.96 -3.30 15.96
C LEU A 121 52.63 -3.61 14.61
N CYS A 122 52.74 -4.89 14.25
CA CYS A 122 53.21 -5.30 12.93
C CYS A 122 52.21 -4.88 11.82
N ALA A 123 50.91 -5.01 12.07
CA ALA A 123 49.85 -4.68 11.11
C ALA A 123 49.83 -3.19 10.71
N LEU A 124 50.32 -2.28 11.57
CA LEU A 124 50.51 -0.86 11.24
C LEU A 124 51.37 -0.64 9.98
N PHE A 125 52.28 -1.57 9.68
CA PHE A 125 53.18 -1.49 8.53
C PHE A 125 52.71 -2.31 7.32
N ILE A 126 51.73 -3.20 7.50
CA ILE A 126 51.29 -4.16 6.48
C ILE A 126 49.94 -3.76 5.87
N LEU A 127 49.01 -3.21 6.68
CA LEU A 127 47.66 -2.87 6.21
C LEU A 127 47.69 -1.67 5.26
N PRO A 128 47.05 -1.76 4.08
CA PRO A 128 46.94 -0.63 3.16
C PRO A 128 45.88 0.38 3.63
N ASP A 129 46.10 1.66 3.31
CA ASP A 129 45.05 2.69 3.39
C ASP A 129 44.07 2.59 2.21
N PHE A 130 43.12 3.52 2.08
CA PHE A 130 42.21 3.53 0.93
C PHE A 130 42.94 3.81 -0.39
N PRO A 131 42.40 3.36 -1.55
CA PRO A 131 42.99 3.67 -2.86
C PRO A 131 43.13 5.18 -3.11
N SER A 132 42.24 5.99 -2.52
CA SER A 132 42.25 7.45 -2.57
C SER A 132 43.29 8.12 -1.65
N THR A 133 44.03 7.35 -0.86
CA THR A 133 45.11 7.83 0.01
C THR A 133 46.47 7.46 -0.61
N PRO A 134 47.51 8.31 -0.53
CA PRO A 134 48.83 7.97 -1.07
C PRO A 134 49.40 6.69 -0.43
N CYS A 135 49.49 5.60 -1.21
CA CYS A 135 50.11 4.33 -0.79
C CYS A 135 51.60 4.29 -1.15
N ARG A 136 52.42 3.71 -0.28
CA ARG A 136 53.89 3.61 -0.49
C ARG A 136 54.32 2.55 -1.51
N TRP A 137 53.43 1.63 -1.88
CA TRP A 137 53.73 0.41 -2.63
C TRP A 137 53.05 0.33 -4.00
N LEU A 138 52.22 1.33 -4.36
CA LEU A 138 51.60 1.45 -5.68
C LEU A 138 52.11 2.70 -6.39
N THR A 139 52.39 2.56 -7.68
CA THR A 139 52.68 3.71 -8.55
C THR A 139 51.42 4.56 -8.75
N PRO A 140 51.55 5.85 -9.12
CA PRO A 140 50.39 6.71 -9.41
C PRO A 140 49.46 6.14 -10.50
N LEU A 141 50.00 5.35 -11.44
CA LEU A 141 49.26 4.75 -12.54
C LEU A 141 48.45 3.52 -12.08
N GLU A 142 49.04 2.68 -11.23
CA GLU A 142 48.33 1.55 -10.59
C GLU A 142 47.24 2.03 -9.62
N ARG A 143 47.47 3.15 -8.95
CA ARG A 143 46.46 3.77 -8.08
C ARG A 143 45.25 4.26 -8.88
N ARG A 144 45.48 5.00 -9.97
CA ARG A 144 44.38 5.40 -10.87
C ARG A 144 43.66 4.20 -11.48
N LEU A 145 44.38 3.12 -11.75
CA LEU A 145 43.76 1.87 -12.21
C LEU A 145 42.87 1.24 -11.13
N ALA A 146 43.29 1.25 -9.86
CA ALA A 146 42.48 0.76 -8.75
C ALA A 146 41.21 1.61 -8.55
N GLU A 147 41.33 2.94 -8.58
CA GLU A 147 40.20 3.88 -8.51
C GLU A 147 39.24 3.68 -9.71
N ARG A 148 39.77 3.62 -10.93
CA ARG A 148 38.99 3.39 -12.16
C ARG A 148 38.30 2.03 -12.19
N ARG A 149 38.94 0.96 -11.68
CA ARG A 149 38.31 -0.37 -11.56
C ARG A 149 37.09 -0.33 -10.66
N MET A 150 37.14 0.46 -9.59
CA MET A 150 35.99 0.67 -8.73
C MET A 150 34.93 1.49 -9.46
N GLU A 151 35.28 2.61 -10.10
CA GLU A 151 34.36 3.44 -10.90
C GLU A 151 33.64 2.66 -12.02
N GLU A 152 34.35 1.81 -12.77
CA GLU A 152 33.79 0.97 -13.85
C GLU A 152 32.81 -0.10 -13.33
N ASP A 153 32.98 -0.60 -12.11
CA ASP A 153 31.99 -1.47 -11.42
C ASP A 153 30.69 -0.69 -11.08
N PHE A 154 30.69 0.64 -11.25
CA PHE A 154 29.59 1.55 -10.97
C PHE A 154 28.97 2.24 -12.20
N VAL A 155 29.55 2.13 -13.41
CA VAL A 155 29.01 2.74 -14.65
C VAL A 155 27.82 1.92 -15.19
N GLY A 156 26.63 2.53 -15.22
CA GLY A 156 25.36 1.90 -15.66
C GLY A 156 24.19 2.08 -14.69
N MET A 157 24.44 2.62 -13.50
CA MET A 157 23.43 3.13 -12.58
C MET A 157 23.82 4.57 -12.24
N HIS A 158 22.93 5.54 -12.52
CA HIS A 158 23.17 6.97 -12.31
C HIS A 158 23.91 7.26 -10.98
N ASP A 159 25.17 7.67 -11.10
CA ASP A 159 25.81 8.51 -10.08
C ASP A 159 25.32 9.94 -10.29
N GLY A 160 24.06 10.17 -9.91
CA GLY A 160 23.61 11.51 -9.60
C GLY A 160 24.24 11.93 -8.30
N SER A 161 25.36 12.66 -8.36
CA SER A 161 25.80 13.72 -7.44
C SER A 161 25.28 13.72 -5.98
N GLU A 162 25.21 12.59 -5.30
CA GLU A 162 25.11 12.52 -3.84
C GLU A 162 26.51 12.34 -3.28
N ALA A 163 27.31 13.40 -3.42
CA ALA A 163 28.34 13.66 -2.45
C ALA A 163 27.66 13.73 -1.07
N GLU A 164 27.93 12.72 -0.24
CA GLU A 164 27.82 12.77 1.22
C GLU A 164 26.57 13.46 1.82
N LYS A 165 25.37 12.95 1.55
CA LYS A 165 24.30 13.10 2.57
C LYS A 165 24.77 12.35 3.82
N GLY A 166 25.16 13.10 4.86
CA GLY A 166 25.99 12.63 5.97
C GLY A 166 25.52 11.34 6.67
N ASN A 167 26.38 10.79 7.54
CA ASN A 167 26.18 9.49 8.24
C ASN A 167 24.75 9.26 8.83
N LYS A 168 24.03 10.34 9.20
CA LYS A 168 22.63 10.27 9.66
C LYS A 168 21.66 9.78 8.58
N ALA A 169 21.80 10.21 7.33
CA ALA A 169 20.95 9.75 6.23
C ALA A 169 21.18 8.26 5.95
N GLY A 170 22.44 7.81 5.92
CA GLY A 170 22.77 6.38 5.77
C GLY A 170 22.24 5.51 6.92
N LEU A 171 22.24 6.02 8.15
CA LEU A 171 21.66 5.35 9.31
C LEU A 171 20.13 5.27 9.22
N ILE A 172 19.46 6.39 8.94
CA ILE A 172 18.00 6.42 8.78
C ILE A 172 17.58 5.46 7.67
N SER A 173 18.22 5.53 6.49
CA SER A 173 17.90 4.65 5.37
C SER A 173 18.17 3.16 5.64
N ALA A 174 19.09 2.82 6.56
CA ALA A 174 19.32 1.44 6.98
C ALA A 174 18.27 0.97 7.99
N VAL A 175 17.89 1.82 8.95
CA VAL A 175 16.90 1.50 9.99
C VAL A 175 15.48 1.44 9.42
N THR A 176 15.15 2.23 8.39
CA THR A 176 13.84 2.20 7.75
C THR A 176 13.69 1.15 6.65
N ASP A 177 14.76 0.42 6.32
CA ASP A 177 14.70 -0.64 5.30
C ASP A 177 14.35 -1.99 5.94
N TRP A 178 13.18 -2.51 5.60
CA TRP A 178 12.68 -3.77 6.13
C TRP A 178 13.62 -4.95 5.85
N LYS A 179 14.38 -4.92 4.74
CA LYS A 179 15.34 -5.98 4.39
C LYS A 179 16.46 -6.07 5.41
N VAL A 180 16.84 -4.96 6.04
CA VAL A 180 17.86 -4.93 7.09
C VAL A 180 17.39 -5.70 8.31
N TRP A 181 16.13 -5.52 8.72
CA TRP A 181 15.56 -6.22 9.87
C TRP A 181 15.32 -7.70 9.60
N TRP A 182 14.85 -8.05 8.40
CA TRP A 182 14.70 -9.45 8.01
C TRP A 182 16.05 -10.19 7.99
N LEU A 183 17.08 -9.58 7.37
CA LEU A 183 18.44 -10.13 7.34
C LEU A 183 19.06 -10.18 8.75
N ALA A 184 18.74 -9.22 9.62
CA ALA A 184 19.13 -9.23 11.02
C ALA A 184 18.52 -10.41 11.77
N LEU A 185 17.21 -10.65 11.63
CA LEU A 185 16.52 -11.76 12.27
C LEU A 185 17.03 -13.12 11.76
N ALA A 186 17.18 -13.27 10.44
CA ALA A 186 17.71 -14.49 9.84
C ALA A 186 19.14 -14.80 10.31
N LEU A 187 20.01 -13.78 10.40
CA LEU A 187 21.36 -13.94 10.94
C LEU A 187 21.31 -14.25 12.45
N THR A 188 20.39 -13.65 13.22
CA THR A 188 20.19 -13.98 14.65
C THR A 188 19.84 -15.44 14.83
N SER A 189 18.85 -15.97 14.11
CA SER A 189 18.45 -17.39 14.19
C SER A 189 19.61 -18.32 13.86
N MET A 190 20.43 -17.95 12.89
CA MET A 190 21.64 -18.68 12.53
C MET A 190 22.72 -18.62 13.62
N VAL A 191 22.88 -17.48 14.30
CA VAL A 191 23.80 -17.38 15.44
C VAL A 191 23.31 -18.24 16.61
N VAL A 192 22.00 -18.30 16.86
CA VAL A 192 21.42 -19.20 17.88
C VAL A 192 21.76 -20.66 17.56
N SER A 193 21.57 -21.11 16.32
CA SER A 193 21.88 -22.49 15.93
C SER A 193 23.37 -22.82 16.00
N LEU A 194 24.25 -21.83 15.85
CA LEU A 194 25.70 -21.97 15.97
C LEU A 194 26.24 -21.80 17.40
N SER A 195 25.37 -21.57 18.39
CA SER A 195 25.75 -21.35 19.80
C SER A 195 26.51 -22.52 20.44
N PHE A 196 26.39 -23.74 19.88
CA PHE A 196 27.14 -24.93 20.32
C PHE A 196 28.65 -24.72 20.33
N ASN A 197 29.18 -23.77 19.54
CA ASN A 197 30.60 -23.42 19.54
C ASN A 197 31.12 -23.05 20.94
N ALA A 198 30.35 -22.27 21.71
CA ALA A 198 30.73 -21.89 23.07
C ALA A 198 30.88 -23.11 24.01
N PHE A 199 30.20 -24.22 23.68
CA PHE A 199 30.18 -25.46 24.45
C PHE A 199 30.95 -26.60 23.75
N PHE A 200 31.69 -26.30 22.68
CA PHE A 200 32.38 -27.30 21.87
C PHE A 200 33.37 -28.17 22.65
N PRO A 201 34.19 -27.63 23.58
CA PRO A 201 35.03 -28.46 24.45
C PRO A 201 34.22 -29.35 25.40
N THR A 202 33.08 -28.87 25.90
CA THR A 202 32.17 -29.64 26.76
C THR A 202 31.55 -30.79 25.98
N LEU A 203 31.08 -30.53 24.77
CA LEU A 203 30.59 -31.56 23.85
C LEU A 203 31.69 -32.57 23.52
N SER A 204 32.92 -32.13 23.31
CA SER A 204 34.05 -33.01 23.07
C SER A 204 34.39 -33.87 24.30
N ALA A 205 34.25 -33.33 25.51
CA ALA A 205 34.51 -34.03 26.77
C ALA A 205 33.58 -35.23 26.99
N THR A 206 32.37 -35.20 26.42
CA THR A 206 31.40 -36.32 26.51
C THR A 206 31.91 -37.63 25.90
N MET A 207 32.97 -37.59 25.09
CA MET A 207 33.66 -38.77 24.57
C MET A 207 34.49 -39.52 25.63
N GLY A 208 34.67 -38.96 26.83
CA GLY A 208 35.31 -39.62 27.97
C GLY A 208 36.85 -39.50 28.03
N TYR A 209 37.45 -38.62 27.24
CA TYR A 209 38.90 -38.38 27.26
C TYR A 209 39.32 -37.41 28.38
N ASN A 210 40.60 -37.43 28.75
CA ASN A 210 41.14 -36.44 29.69
C ASN A 210 41.13 -35.02 29.10
N ARG A 211 41.31 -33.99 29.93
CA ARG A 211 41.20 -32.58 29.55
C ARG A 211 42.13 -32.21 28.38
N THR A 212 43.36 -32.68 28.39
CA THR A 212 44.38 -32.42 27.37
C THR A 212 43.95 -33.02 26.02
N VAL A 213 43.62 -34.31 25.99
CA VAL A 213 43.18 -35.00 24.76
C VAL A 213 41.87 -34.41 24.24
N THR A 214 40.93 -34.03 25.12
CA THR A 214 39.66 -33.39 24.74
C THR A 214 39.89 -32.07 23.99
N LEU A 215 40.79 -31.21 24.48
CA LEU A 215 41.11 -29.95 23.84
C LEU A 215 41.87 -30.15 22.51
N LEU A 216 42.72 -31.17 22.41
CA LEU A 216 43.37 -31.54 21.15
C LEU A 216 42.35 -32.00 20.10
N LEU A 217 41.35 -32.80 20.50
CA LEU A 217 40.30 -33.30 19.61
C LEU A 217 39.35 -32.21 19.09
N CYS A 218 39.31 -31.04 19.72
CA CYS A 218 38.53 -29.91 19.24
C CYS A 218 39.08 -29.31 17.93
N ALA A 219 40.39 -29.42 17.68
CA ALA A 219 41.01 -28.74 16.54
C ALA A 219 40.62 -29.29 15.15
N PRO A 220 40.61 -30.61 14.89
CA PRO A 220 40.33 -31.15 13.55
C PRO A 220 38.95 -30.78 12.97
N PRO A 221 37.82 -30.81 13.71
CA PRO A 221 36.52 -30.35 13.21
C PRO A 221 36.54 -28.91 12.67
N TRP A 222 37.23 -28.00 13.36
CA TRP A 222 37.33 -26.59 12.95
C TRP A 222 38.23 -26.38 11.74
N VAL A 223 39.32 -27.17 11.61
CA VAL A 223 40.13 -27.20 10.38
C VAL A 223 39.31 -27.69 9.20
N PHE A 224 38.51 -28.75 9.38
CA PHE A 224 37.60 -29.24 8.36
C PHE A 224 36.54 -28.20 7.97
N ALA A 225 35.87 -27.58 8.96
CA ALA A 225 34.88 -26.54 8.73
C ALA A 225 35.46 -25.35 7.96
N THR A 226 36.73 -25.01 8.20
CA THR A 226 37.45 -23.96 7.45
C THR A 226 37.61 -24.34 5.97
N LEU A 227 38.02 -25.58 5.68
CA LEU A 227 38.17 -26.06 4.30
C LEU A 227 36.82 -26.09 3.57
N VAL A 228 35.76 -26.55 4.24
CA VAL A 228 34.40 -26.56 3.71
C VAL A 228 33.90 -25.14 3.45
N ALA A 229 34.05 -24.23 4.42
CA ALA A 229 33.66 -22.84 4.26
C ALA A 229 34.35 -22.17 3.06
N PHE A 230 35.66 -22.38 2.91
CA PHE A 230 36.39 -21.85 1.76
C PHE A 230 35.89 -22.42 0.43
N ALA A 231 35.67 -23.74 0.36
CA ALA A 231 35.16 -24.41 -0.85
C ALA A 231 33.75 -23.95 -1.21
N VAL A 232 32.84 -23.91 -0.23
CA VAL A 232 31.44 -23.52 -0.40
C VAL A 232 31.33 -22.07 -0.82
N THR A 233 32.02 -21.15 -0.15
CA THR A 233 31.92 -19.73 -0.52
C THR A 233 32.57 -19.44 -1.87
N ARG A 234 33.69 -20.11 -2.21
CA ARG A 234 34.29 -20.01 -3.56
C ARG A 234 33.36 -20.54 -4.64
N HIS A 235 32.66 -21.65 -4.37
CA HIS A 235 31.68 -22.20 -5.31
C HIS A 235 30.47 -21.26 -5.46
N SER A 236 29.99 -20.69 -4.35
CA SER A 236 28.89 -19.73 -4.32
C SER A 236 29.19 -18.47 -5.13
N ASP A 237 30.41 -17.94 -5.02
CA ASP A 237 30.83 -16.79 -5.83
C ASP A 237 30.97 -17.14 -7.31
N LYS A 238 31.39 -18.38 -7.64
CA LYS A 238 31.54 -18.83 -9.03
C LYS A 238 30.18 -19.05 -9.71
N THR A 239 29.20 -19.61 -9.01
CA THR A 239 27.87 -19.90 -9.59
C THR A 239 26.90 -18.74 -9.48
N GLY A 240 27.15 -17.77 -8.61
CA GLY A 240 26.23 -16.66 -8.32
C GLY A 240 25.04 -17.06 -7.43
N GLU A 241 24.94 -18.33 -7.06
CA GLU A 241 23.88 -18.87 -6.21
C GLU A 241 24.27 -18.76 -4.72
N ARG A 242 23.35 -18.26 -3.89
CA ARG A 242 23.58 -18.10 -2.44
C ARG A 242 22.79 -19.09 -1.61
N PHE A 243 21.56 -19.38 -2.03
CA PHE A 243 20.62 -20.19 -1.25
C PHE A 243 21.14 -21.62 -0.98
N TRP A 244 21.52 -22.37 -2.02
CA TRP A 244 21.97 -23.75 -1.87
C TRP A 244 23.27 -23.89 -1.07
N HIS A 245 24.15 -22.90 -1.18
CA HIS A 245 25.41 -22.82 -0.44
C HIS A 245 25.23 -22.42 1.03
N ILE A 246 24.03 -22.01 1.41
CA ILE A 246 23.62 -21.76 2.80
C ILE A 246 22.81 -22.95 3.32
N ALA A 247 21.82 -23.43 2.56
CA ALA A 247 20.97 -24.54 2.94
C ALA A 247 21.76 -25.86 3.09
N GLY A 248 22.67 -26.16 2.15
CA GLY A 248 23.47 -27.39 2.16
C GLY A 248 24.27 -27.59 3.45
N PRO A 249 25.11 -26.61 3.87
CA PRO A 249 25.82 -26.73 5.14
C PRO A 249 24.89 -26.73 6.36
N LEU A 250 23.75 -26.03 6.33
CA LEU A 250 22.78 -26.11 7.44
C LEU A 250 22.17 -27.52 7.57
N LEU A 251 21.80 -28.16 6.46
CA LEU A 251 21.31 -29.55 6.44
C LEU A 251 22.37 -30.53 6.96
N GLY A 252 23.64 -30.35 6.56
CA GLY A 252 24.75 -31.11 7.13
C GLY A 252 24.87 -30.93 8.64
N GLY A 253 24.65 -29.71 9.13
CA GLY A 253 24.59 -29.38 10.56
C GLY A 253 23.50 -30.12 11.31
N ILE A 254 22.29 -30.14 10.75
CA ILE A 254 21.14 -30.88 11.29
C ILE A 254 21.47 -32.36 11.45
N ILE A 255 22.05 -32.99 10.43
CA ILE A 255 22.49 -34.39 10.52
C ILE A 255 23.51 -34.57 11.66
N GLY A 256 24.45 -33.65 11.81
CA GLY A 256 25.39 -33.63 12.92
C GLY A 256 24.68 -33.59 14.28
N PHE A 257 23.75 -32.66 14.47
CA PHE A 257 22.98 -32.56 15.71
C PHE A 257 22.16 -33.83 15.99
N VAL A 258 21.49 -34.41 14.98
CA VAL A 258 20.73 -35.67 15.11
C VAL A 258 21.63 -36.81 15.57
N ILE A 259 22.82 -36.96 14.98
CA ILE A 259 23.79 -37.99 15.40
C ILE A 259 24.24 -37.77 16.84
N ALA A 260 24.53 -36.52 17.23
CA ALA A 260 24.95 -36.17 18.58
C ALA A 260 23.88 -36.53 19.64
N VAL A 261 22.59 -36.40 19.28
CA VAL A 261 21.44 -36.83 20.11
C VAL A 261 21.29 -38.34 20.18
N SER A 262 21.46 -39.00 19.03
CA SER A 262 21.00 -40.37 18.83
C SER A 262 21.92 -41.41 19.42
N THR A 263 23.20 -41.09 19.66
CA THR A 263 24.18 -42.07 20.11
C THR A 263 25.29 -41.50 20.99
N MET A 264 25.75 -42.33 21.93
CA MET A 264 26.94 -42.08 22.76
C MET A 264 28.20 -42.79 22.21
N ASN A 265 28.11 -43.41 21.03
CA ASN A 265 29.27 -44.04 20.41
C ASN A 265 30.35 -42.99 20.08
N THR A 266 31.58 -43.22 20.53
CA THR A 266 32.70 -42.27 20.40
C THR A 266 32.97 -41.87 18.95
N GLY A 267 32.94 -42.80 18.00
CA GLY A 267 33.19 -42.52 16.58
C GLY A 267 32.09 -41.67 15.95
N ALA A 268 30.83 -42.00 16.24
CA ALA A 268 29.67 -41.26 15.75
C ALA A 268 29.59 -39.83 16.34
N ARG A 269 29.90 -39.67 17.64
CA ARG A 269 29.99 -38.34 18.28
C ARG A 269 31.14 -37.51 17.72
N TYR A 270 32.27 -38.13 17.38
CA TYR A 270 33.34 -37.38 16.76
C TYR A 270 32.93 -36.90 15.36
N LEU A 271 32.29 -37.76 14.56
CA LEU A 271 31.74 -37.38 13.25
C LEU A 271 30.69 -36.26 13.36
N SER A 272 29.80 -36.30 14.36
CA SER A 272 28.80 -35.26 14.54
C SER A 272 29.42 -33.89 14.78
N LEU A 273 30.55 -33.80 15.49
CA LEU A 273 31.26 -32.55 15.70
C LEU A 273 31.77 -31.92 14.40
N PHE A 274 32.19 -32.72 13.41
CA PHE A 274 32.58 -32.22 12.09
C PHE A 274 31.38 -31.67 11.31
N LEU A 275 30.26 -32.39 11.34
CA LEU A 275 29.03 -32.01 10.66
C LEU A 275 28.40 -30.76 11.28
N MET A 276 28.42 -30.65 12.61
CA MET A 276 28.00 -29.45 13.34
C MET A 276 28.91 -28.26 12.99
N ALA A 277 30.24 -28.44 13.09
CA ALA A 277 31.21 -27.36 12.84
C ALA A 277 31.11 -26.78 11.42
N GLN A 278 30.87 -27.61 10.39
CA GLN A 278 30.78 -27.11 9.01
C GLN A 278 29.56 -26.20 8.74
N SER A 279 28.57 -26.16 9.64
CA SER A 279 27.42 -25.23 9.56
C SER A 279 27.85 -23.77 9.52
N TYR A 280 29.05 -23.46 10.03
CA TYR A 280 29.66 -22.12 9.90
C TYR A 280 29.94 -21.71 8.46
N ALA A 281 30.05 -22.65 7.50
CA ALA A 281 30.18 -22.33 6.08
C ALA A 281 28.95 -21.58 5.56
N ALA A 282 27.76 -21.93 6.05
CA ALA A 282 26.53 -21.21 5.72
C ALA A 282 26.56 -19.79 6.31
N PHE A 283 27.06 -19.61 7.54
CA PHE A 283 27.11 -18.28 8.19
C PHE A 283 28.02 -17.32 7.41
N ILE A 284 29.17 -17.80 6.98
CA ILE A 284 30.11 -17.03 6.16
C ILE A 284 29.48 -16.66 4.81
N THR A 285 28.77 -17.60 4.18
CA THR A 285 28.10 -17.36 2.90
C THR A 285 26.91 -16.40 3.04
N PHE A 286 26.19 -16.45 4.18
CA PHE A 286 25.11 -15.53 4.49
C PHE A 286 25.61 -14.09 4.70
N LEU A 287 26.76 -13.89 5.35
CA LEU A 287 27.40 -12.57 5.45
C LEU A 287 27.72 -11.97 4.07
N ALA A 288 28.18 -12.79 3.12
CA ALA A 288 28.38 -12.36 1.74
C ALA A 288 27.04 -11.99 1.05
N TRP A 289 25.98 -12.75 1.33
CA TRP A 289 24.64 -12.48 0.80
C TRP A 289 24.07 -11.15 1.30
N ILE A 290 24.18 -10.86 2.61
CA ILE A 290 23.78 -9.56 3.17
C ILE A 290 24.47 -8.41 2.43
N SER A 291 25.77 -8.57 2.18
CA SER A 291 26.59 -7.57 1.50
C SER A 291 26.15 -7.32 0.06
N ASN A 292 25.64 -8.34 -0.64
CA ASN A 292 25.12 -8.25 -2.00
C ASN A 292 23.69 -7.68 -2.06
N SER A 293 22.88 -7.96 -1.04
CA SER A 293 21.47 -7.54 -0.98
C SER A 293 21.27 -6.05 -0.68
N ILE A 294 22.30 -5.35 -0.17
CA ILE A 294 22.24 -3.91 0.15
C ILE A 294 23.35 -3.14 -0.60
N PRO A 295 23.22 -2.93 -1.92
CA PRO A 295 24.32 -2.44 -2.74
C PRO A 295 24.57 -0.92 -2.69
N ARG A 296 23.59 -0.07 -2.36
CA ARG A 296 23.70 1.41 -2.27
C ARG A 296 22.72 2.03 -1.25
N PRO A 297 22.99 3.23 -0.71
CA PRO A 297 24.28 3.95 -0.67
C PRO A 297 25.36 3.21 0.14
N ALA A 298 26.65 3.51 -0.09
CA ALA A 298 27.76 2.88 0.65
C ALA A 298 27.67 3.13 2.17
N SER A 299 27.17 4.30 2.57
CA SER A 299 26.89 4.64 3.96
C SER A 299 25.78 3.75 4.56
N LYS A 300 24.67 3.54 3.83
CA LYS A 300 23.59 2.63 4.22
C LYS A 300 24.09 1.19 4.34
N ARG A 301 24.84 0.70 3.36
CA ARG A 301 25.40 -0.67 3.38
C ARG A 301 26.30 -0.90 4.59
N ALA A 302 27.21 0.04 4.88
CA ALA A 302 28.11 -0.06 6.02
C ALA A 302 27.34 -0.05 7.36
N VAL A 303 26.32 0.81 7.48
CA VAL A 303 25.47 0.85 8.68
C VAL A 303 24.60 -0.40 8.80
N ALA A 304 23.99 -0.87 7.71
CA ALA A 304 23.17 -2.07 7.69
C ALA A 304 23.97 -3.32 8.06
N LEU A 305 25.17 -3.51 7.50
CA LEU A 305 26.06 -4.62 7.86
C LEU A 305 26.44 -4.58 9.35
N ALA A 306 26.79 -3.40 9.87
CA ALA A 306 27.12 -3.23 11.28
C ALA A 306 25.89 -3.51 12.18
N LEU A 307 24.72 -3.01 11.80
CA LEU A 307 23.47 -3.20 12.55
C LEU A 307 23.03 -4.67 12.56
N ILE A 308 23.00 -5.32 11.40
CA ILE A 308 22.66 -6.74 11.24
C ILE A 308 23.58 -7.61 12.07
N ASN A 309 24.90 -7.39 11.96
CA ASN A 309 25.89 -8.17 12.71
C ASN A 309 25.84 -7.90 14.23
N ALA A 310 25.52 -6.67 14.66
CA ALA A 310 25.35 -6.35 16.08
C ALA A 310 24.07 -6.99 16.63
N PHE A 311 22.97 -6.88 15.89
CA PHE A 311 21.68 -7.47 16.27
C PHE A 311 21.75 -9.00 16.34
N SER A 312 22.49 -9.64 15.42
CA SER A 312 22.66 -11.09 15.43
C SER A 312 23.35 -11.62 16.68
N GLN A 313 24.12 -10.79 17.41
CA GLN A 313 24.74 -11.19 18.68
C GLN A 313 23.71 -11.44 19.79
N LEU A 314 22.47 -10.94 19.67
CA LEU A 314 21.37 -11.37 20.54
C LEU A 314 21.18 -12.89 20.50
N GLY A 315 21.53 -13.53 19.38
CA GLY A 315 21.52 -14.98 19.25
C GLY A 315 22.53 -15.68 20.17
N ASN A 316 23.67 -15.06 20.47
CA ASN A 316 24.64 -15.60 21.43
C ASN A 316 24.14 -15.46 22.88
N ILE A 317 23.39 -14.39 23.19
CA ILE A 317 22.73 -14.24 24.49
C ILE A 317 21.67 -15.32 24.65
N ALA A 318 20.75 -15.44 23.69
CA ALA A 318 19.73 -16.49 23.69
C ALA A 318 20.37 -17.88 23.77
N GLY A 319 21.38 -18.13 22.93
CA GLY A 319 22.15 -19.38 22.93
C GLY A 319 22.75 -19.71 24.30
N SER A 320 23.25 -18.75 25.06
CA SER A 320 23.79 -19.02 26.41
C SER A 320 22.75 -19.54 27.41
N TYR A 321 21.47 -19.23 27.21
CA TYR A 321 20.35 -19.76 28.01
C TYR A 321 19.79 -21.09 27.48
N VAL A 322 20.22 -21.52 26.29
CA VAL A 322 19.80 -22.80 25.67
C VAL A 322 20.64 -23.98 26.19
N TRP A 323 21.75 -23.75 26.90
CA TRP A 323 22.66 -24.80 27.40
C TRP A 323 22.79 -24.82 28.95
N PRO A 324 21.72 -25.05 29.72
CA PRO A 324 21.81 -25.12 31.17
C PRO A 324 22.53 -26.40 31.65
N THR A 325 23.40 -26.26 32.66
CA THR A 325 24.23 -27.34 33.23
C THR A 325 23.49 -28.64 33.61
N PRO A 326 22.22 -28.64 34.08
CA PRO A 326 21.49 -29.86 34.46
C PRO A 326 21.16 -30.82 33.32
N TRP A 327 21.27 -30.41 32.06
CA TRP A 327 20.82 -31.20 30.89
C TRP A 327 21.95 -32.01 30.21
N GLY A 328 23.18 -31.92 30.73
CA GLY A 328 24.27 -32.84 30.37
C GLY A 328 24.03 -34.26 30.92
N PRO A 329 24.61 -35.33 30.31
CA PRO A 329 25.62 -35.32 29.25
C PRO A 329 25.07 -35.49 27.82
N THR A 330 23.76 -35.70 27.64
CA THR A 330 23.14 -35.98 26.35
C THR A 330 22.64 -34.72 25.62
N TYR A 331 22.30 -33.64 26.33
CA TYR A 331 21.78 -32.39 25.76
C TYR A 331 20.62 -32.61 24.75
N ARG A 332 19.73 -33.56 25.07
CA ARG A 332 18.70 -34.09 24.16
C ARG A 332 17.61 -33.06 23.83
N SER A 333 17.07 -32.40 24.85
CA SER A 333 15.99 -31.42 24.73
C SER A 333 16.43 -30.16 23.98
N GLU A 334 17.72 -29.83 24.03
CA GLU A 334 18.34 -28.68 23.40
C GLU A 334 18.53 -28.89 21.91
N LEU A 335 19.00 -30.08 21.56
CA LEU A 335 19.17 -30.50 20.18
C LEU A 335 17.81 -30.70 19.51
N GLU A 336 16.79 -31.12 20.27
CA GLU A 336 15.38 -31.11 19.85
C GLU A 336 14.89 -29.68 19.65
N ILE A 337 15.01 -28.74 20.61
CA ILE A 337 14.60 -27.34 20.45
C ILE A 337 15.28 -26.66 19.24
N ILE A 338 16.59 -26.88 19.04
CA ILE A 338 17.32 -26.34 17.89
C ILE A 338 16.82 -26.97 16.58
N SER A 339 16.49 -28.26 16.59
CA SER A 339 15.88 -28.95 15.43
C SER A 339 14.43 -28.53 15.18
N THR A 340 13.65 -28.22 16.21
CA THR A 340 12.25 -27.78 16.14
C THR A 340 12.15 -26.31 15.72
N ILE A 341 13.08 -25.45 16.15
CA ILE A 341 13.21 -24.08 15.61
C ILE A 341 13.60 -24.11 14.12
N LEU A 342 14.26 -25.18 13.66
CA LEU A 342 14.56 -25.43 12.26
C LEU A 342 13.42 -26.15 11.49
N ALA A 343 12.49 -26.82 12.19
CA ALA A 343 11.48 -27.70 11.57
C ALA A 343 10.02 -27.23 11.75
N PHE A 344 9.70 -26.37 12.71
CA PHE A 344 8.34 -25.91 12.97
C PHE A 344 8.10 -24.52 12.40
N ASN A 345 7.59 -24.53 11.18
CA ASN A 345 6.61 -23.56 10.73
C ASN A 345 5.48 -24.36 10.10
N MET A 346 4.24 -23.94 10.35
CA MET A 346 3.13 -24.20 9.43
C MET A 346 3.67 -23.96 8.01
N THR A 347 3.81 -25.03 7.22
CA THR A 347 4.48 -24.89 5.93
C THR A 347 3.43 -24.43 4.94
N ILE A 348 3.31 -23.11 4.80
CA ILE A 348 2.61 -22.49 3.69
C ILE A 348 3.58 -22.45 2.53
N LYS A 349 3.37 -23.32 1.56
CA LYS A 349 4.14 -23.34 0.32
C LYS A 349 3.39 -22.55 -0.74
N GLN A 350 3.93 -21.40 -1.12
CA GLN A 350 3.44 -20.61 -2.25
C GLN A 350 3.72 -21.37 -3.56
N LEU A 351 2.71 -21.52 -4.41
CA LEU A 351 2.85 -22.13 -5.74
C LEU A 351 2.92 -21.04 -6.80
N ASN A 352 4.05 -20.34 -6.89
CA ASN A 352 4.26 -19.18 -7.78
C ASN A 352 5.30 -19.42 -8.88
N GLU A 353 5.92 -20.61 -8.94
CA GLU A 353 6.96 -20.96 -9.90
C GLU A 353 6.48 -21.99 -10.94
N ASN A 354 7.22 -22.11 -12.05
CA ASN A 354 7.05 -23.14 -13.09
C ASN A 354 5.65 -23.20 -13.73
N TRP A 355 4.94 -22.08 -13.73
CA TRP A 355 3.64 -21.97 -14.40
C TRP A 355 3.81 -21.88 -15.92
N SER A 356 2.88 -22.54 -16.62
CA SER A 356 2.72 -22.45 -18.06
C SER A 356 1.23 -22.37 -18.40
N PHE A 357 0.90 -21.85 -19.58
CA PHE A 357 -0.48 -21.70 -20.04
C PHE A 357 -0.63 -22.05 -21.53
N THR A 358 -1.84 -22.43 -21.93
CA THR A 358 -2.21 -22.75 -23.32
C THR A 358 -3.66 -22.37 -23.60
N GLN A 359 -3.96 -22.05 -24.86
CA GLN A 359 -5.32 -22.06 -25.40
C GLN A 359 -5.75 -23.50 -25.61
N VAL A 360 -6.88 -23.91 -25.01
CA VAL A 360 -7.39 -25.29 -25.13
C VAL A 360 -7.89 -25.51 -26.55
N GLY A 361 -7.39 -26.57 -27.20
CA GLY A 361 -7.67 -26.87 -28.61
C GLY A 361 -6.79 -26.13 -29.63
N GLY A 362 -6.03 -25.11 -29.19
CA GLY A 362 -5.20 -24.25 -30.04
C GLY A 362 -5.99 -23.12 -30.73
N GLY A 363 -5.29 -22.09 -31.17
CA GLY A 363 -5.85 -20.91 -31.85
C GLY A 363 -4.83 -19.77 -32.00
N ASP A 364 -5.31 -18.53 -32.00
CA ASP A 364 -4.46 -17.35 -32.19
C ASP A 364 -3.49 -17.10 -31.03
N GLY A 365 -3.80 -17.60 -29.83
CA GLY A 365 -2.96 -17.47 -28.64
C GLY A 365 -1.80 -18.45 -28.62
N THR A 366 -2.12 -19.74 -28.68
CA THR A 366 -1.14 -20.83 -28.72
C THR A 366 -1.54 -21.86 -29.77
N LYS A 367 -0.55 -22.51 -30.39
CA LYS A 367 -0.81 -23.65 -31.28
C LYS A 367 -1.37 -24.83 -30.46
N HIS A 368 -1.97 -25.79 -31.16
CA HIS A 368 -2.38 -27.04 -30.53
C HIS A 368 -1.18 -27.69 -29.80
N ASP A 369 -1.40 -28.08 -28.54
CA ASP A 369 -0.39 -28.62 -27.61
C ASP A 369 0.80 -27.71 -27.25
N GLU A 370 0.79 -26.42 -27.62
CA GLU A 370 1.83 -25.46 -27.25
C GLU A 370 1.57 -24.85 -25.87
N TRP A 371 2.47 -25.15 -24.91
CA TRP A 371 2.48 -24.54 -23.59
C TRP A 371 3.52 -23.42 -23.52
N LEU A 372 3.10 -22.22 -23.15
CA LEU A 372 3.96 -21.07 -22.99
C LEU A 372 4.24 -20.83 -21.51
N ALA A 373 5.47 -20.47 -21.18
CA ALA A 373 5.84 -20.14 -19.80
C ALA A 373 5.12 -18.85 -19.34
N VAL A 374 4.63 -18.87 -18.12
CA VAL A 374 4.08 -17.69 -17.45
C VAL A 374 5.23 -16.84 -16.90
N SER A 375 5.21 -15.54 -17.17
CA SER A 375 6.26 -14.60 -16.79
C SER A 375 6.16 -14.11 -15.34
N GLN A 376 4.95 -14.06 -14.78
CA GLN A 376 4.70 -13.70 -13.38
C GLN A 376 3.46 -14.43 -12.87
N PHE A 377 3.39 -14.66 -11.56
CA PHE A 377 2.21 -15.26 -10.93
C PHE A 377 1.88 -14.48 -9.65
N PRO A 378 0.61 -14.14 -9.35
CA PRO A 378 -0.61 -14.41 -10.12
C PRO A 378 -0.67 -13.70 -11.48
N THR A 379 -1.53 -14.17 -12.39
CA THR A 379 -1.62 -13.60 -13.75
C THR A 379 -2.98 -13.82 -14.41
N THR A 380 -3.15 -13.22 -15.59
CA THR A 380 -4.25 -13.48 -16.51
C THR A 380 -3.74 -13.60 -17.94
N VAL A 381 -4.52 -14.24 -18.81
CA VAL A 381 -4.11 -14.54 -20.19
C VAL A 381 -3.72 -13.29 -20.99
N HIS A 382 -4.50 -12.21 -20.88
CA HIS A 382 -4.19 -10.95 -21.60
C HIS A 382 -2.81 -10.43 -21.23
N VAL A 383 -2.45 -10.45 -19.95
CA VAL A 383 -1.16 -9.96 -19.46
C VAL A 383 -0.01 -10.79 -20.04
N GLU A 384 -0.13 -12.11 -20.06
CA GLU A 384 0.91 -12.97 -20.61
C GLU A 384 1.03 -12.84 -22.13
N LEU A 385 -0.09 -12.82 -22.86
CA LEU A 385 -0.07 -12.63 -24.32
C LEU A 385 0.51 -11.26 -24.72
N LEU A 386 0.19 -10.20 -23.97
CA LEU A 386 0.72 -8.86 -24.21
C LEU A 386 2.24 -8.82 -24.00
N LYS A 387 2.75 -9.40 -22.90
CA LYS A 387 4.20 -9.50 -22.63
C LYS A 387 4.94 -10.32 -23.68
N LEU A 388 4.32 -11.39 -24.17
CA LEU A 388 4.84 -12.22 -25.25
C LEU A 388 4.67 -11.57 -26.63
N LYS A 389 4.05 -10.39 -26.72
CA LYS A 389 3.75 -9.66 -27.96
C LYS A 389 2.96 -10.50 -28.97
N LYS A 390 2.07 -11.36 -28.45
CA LYS A 390 1.15 -12.18 -29.25
C LYS A 390 -0.16 -11.47 -29.56
N ILE A 391 -0.47 -10.42 -28.80
CA ILE A 391 -1.59 -9.52 -29.05
C ILE A 391 -1.10 -8.07 -29.12
N PRO A 392 -1.81 -7.20 -29.84
CA PRO A 392 -1.61 -5.75 -29.75
C PRO A 392 -1.94 -5.23 -28.34
N ASP A 393 -1.50 -4.01 -28.01
CA ASP A 393 -1.85 -3.36 -26.74
C ASP A 393 -3.29 -2.84 -26.84
N PRO A 394 -4.26 -3.41 -26.10
CA PRO A 394 -5.66 -3.02 -26.22
C PRO A 394 -5.92 -1.57 -25.79
N PHE A 395 -4.97 -0.88 -25.16
CA PHE A 395 -5.07 0.53 -24.78
C PHE A 395 -4.63 1.50 -25.90
N ILE A 396 -4.28 1.00 -27.08
CA ILE A 396 -3.81 1.84 -28.21
C ILE A 396 -4.80 1.76 -29.37
N GLY A 397 -5.23 2.92 -29.87
CA GLY A 397 -6.01 3.07 -31.10
C GLY A 397 -7.37 2.36 -31.02
N LEU A 398 -7.54 1.34 -31.85
CA LEU A 398 -8.76 0.52 -31.90
C LEU A 398 -8.48 -0.93 -31.48
N GLN A 399 -7.31 -1.20 -30.89
CA GLN A 399 -6.79 -2.55 -30.62
C GLN A 399 -7.59 -3.30 -29.56
N GLU A 400 -8.43 -2.61 -28.77
CA GLU A 400 -9.47 -3.23 -27.94
C GLU A 400 -10.26 -4.28 -28.74
N TRP A 401 -10.66 -3.96 -29.97
CA TRP A 401 -11.50 -4.85 -30.78
C TRP A 401 -10.76 -6.06 -31.36
N ASP A 402 -9.43 -6.02 -31.40
CA ASP A 402 -8.60 -7.09 -31.95
C ASP A 402 -8.36 -8.25 -30.97
N VAL A 403 -8.74 -8.07 -29.69
CA VAL A 403 -8.45 -9.03 -28.61
C VAL A 403 -9.68 -9.73 -28.02
N GLN A 404 -10.88 -9.47 -28.55
CA GLN A 404 -12.14 -9.98 -28.01
C GLN A 404 -12.23 -11.51 -27.99
N TRP A 405 -11.61 -12.17 -28.97
CA TRP A 405 -11.59 -13.63 -29.11
C TRP A 405 -11.01 -14.35 -27.87
N ILE A 406 -10.16 -13.68 -27.08
CA ILE A 406 -9.56 -14.26 -25.87
C ILE A 406 -10.64 -14.65 -24.87
N GLY A 407 -11.68 -13.82 -24.71
CA GLY A 407 -12.79 -14.06 -23.80
C GLY A 407 -13.71 -15.19 -24.23
N GLU A 408 -13.72 -15.55 -25.52
CA GLU A 408 -14.49 -16.65 -26.09
C GLU A 408 -13.72 -17.98 -26.11
N ALA A 409 -12.41 -17.94 -25.91
CA ALA A 409 -11.55 -19.12 -25.87
C ALA A 409 -11.51 -19.77 -24.47
N ALA A 410 -11.31 -21.09 -24.45
CA ALA A 410 -10.96 -21.84 -23.25
C ALA A 410 -9.43 -21.86 -23.06
N TRP A 411 -8.98 -21.83 -21.81
CA TRP A 411 -7.56 -21.69 -21.45
C TRP A 411 -7.18 -22.66 -20.34
N ALA A 412 -5.94 -23.14 -20.33
CA ALA A 412 -5.44 -24.00 -19.26
C ALA A 412 -4.14 -23.45 -18.70
N PHE A 413 -3.95 -23.60 -17.38
CA PHE A 413 -2.72 -23.28 -16.66
C PHE A 413 -2.19 -24.52 -15.96
N LYS A 414 -0.87 -24.72 -15.97
CA LYS A 414 -0.22 -25.88 -15.38
C LYS A 414 1.06 -25.51 -14.66
N THR A 415 1.29 -26.10 -13.49
CA THR A 415 2.56 -26.04 -12.76
C THR A 415 2.96 -27.40 -12.21
N THR A 416 4.24 -27.54 -11.88
CA THR A 416 4.79 -28.69 -11.16
C THR A 416 5.50 -28.23 -9.89
N PHE A 417 5.25 -28.93 -8.78
CA PHE A 417 5.89 -28.67 -7.49
C PHE A 417 6.27 -29.99 -6.80
N THR A 418 7.30 -29.98 -5.95
CA THR A 418 7.75 -31.18 -5.26
C THR A 418 7.21 -31.28 -3.84
N ILE A 419 6.97 -32.49 -3.34
CA ILE A 419 6.61 -32.77 -1.94
C ILE A 419 7.59 -33.78 -1.35
N ASN A 420 8.10 -33.53 -0.15
CA ASN A 420 8.94 -34.47 0.59
C ASN A 420 8.12 -35.35 1.56
N GLU A 421 8.76 -36.35 2.18
CA GLU A 421 8.08 -37.27 3.11
C GLU A 421 7.51 -36.56 4.34
N ASP A 422 8.24 -35.58 4.88
CA ASP A 422 7.84 -34.83 6.07
C ASP A 422 6.61 -33.94 5.81
N GLU A 423 6.57 -33.27 4.66
CA GLU A 423 5.43 -32.46 4.19
C GLU A 423 4.18 -33.33 4.02
N LEU A 424 4.34 -34.56 3.50
CA LEU A 424 3.25 -35.51 3.31
C LEU A 424 2.78 -36.17 4.61
N ALA A 425 3.64 -36.21 5.64
CA ALA A 425 3.33 -36.77 6.95
C ALA A 425 2.31 -35.92 7.74
N ALA A 426 2.21 -34.62 7.45
CA ALA A 426 1.23 -33.72 8.06
C ALA A 426 -0.20 -34.31 7.95
N PRO A 427 -1.01 -34.30 9.02
CA PRO A 427 -2.30 -34.99 9.03
C PRO A 427 -3.28 -34.38 8.02
N ASN A 428 -3.22 -33.06 7.81
CA ASN A 428 -4.02 -32.32 6.85
C ASN A 428 -3.12 -31.57 5.86
N ILE A 429 -3.48 -31.61 4.57
CA ILE A 429 -2.81 -30.85 3.51
C ILE A 429 -3.87 -30.35 2.55
N ASP A 430 -4.00 -29.04 2.43
CA ASP A 430 -5.00 -28.39 1.59
C ASP A 430 -4.36 -27.41 0.60
N LEU A 431 -4.89 -27.38 -0.62
CA LEU A 431 -4.64 -26.32 -1.60
C LEU A 431 -5.65 -25.21 -1.39
N ILE A 432 -5.16 -23.98 -1.26
CA ILE A 432 -5.96 -22.76 -1.14
C ILE A 432 -5.78 -21.95 -2.42
N PHE A 433 -6.90 -21.58 -3.04
CA PHE A 433 -6.97 -20.75 -4.24
C PHE A 433 -7.66 -19.45 -3.85
N ASP A 434 -6.90 -18.35 -3.73
CA ASP A 434 -7.44 -17.08 -3.23
C ASP A 434 -8.39 -16.38 -4.22
N GLY A 435 -8.37 -16.80 -5.49
CA GLY A 435 -9.27 -16.33 -6.53
C GLY A 435 -8.92 -16.88 -7.91
N LEU A 436 -9.90 -17.47 -8.58
CA LEU A 436 -9.80 -18.00 -9.93
C LEU A 436 -10.85 -17.32 -10.81
N ASP A 437 -10.46 -16.78 -11.96
CA ASP A 437 -11.35 -16.08 -12.87
C ASP A 437 -11.68 -16.95 -14.10
N THR A 438 -12.84 -17.60 -14.20
CA THR A 438 -13.89 -17.74 -13.18
C THR A 438 -14.35 -19.20 -13.07
N TYR A 439 -14.84 -19.76 -14.17
CA TYR A 439 -15.23 -21.16 -14.26
C TYR A 439 -14.01 -22.02 -14.54
N ALA A 440 -13.56 -22.78 -13.53
CA ALA A 440 -12.36 -23.60 -13.64
C ALA A 440 -12.57 -25.02 -13.10
N THR A 441 -11.97 -26.00 -13.77
CA THR A 441 -11.79 -27.37 -13.26
C THR A 441 -10.33 -27.57 -12.86
N ILE A 442 -10.11 -28.00 -11.61
CA ILE A 442 -8.78 -28.15 -11.05
C ILE A 442 -8.48 -29.63 -10.86
N SER A 443 -7.35 -30.07 -11.41
CA SER A 443 -6.87 -31.44 -11.32
C SER A 443 -5.47 -31.50 -10.72
N LEU A 444 -5.28 -32.40 -9.75
CA LEU A 444 -3.98 -32.69 -9.13
C LEU A 444 -3.58 -34.12 -9.50
N ASN A 445 -2.42 -34.27 -10.15
CA ASN A 445 -1.91 -35.55 -10.65
C ASN A 445 -2.96 -36.33 -11.47
N GLY A 446 -3.69 -35.63 -12.35
CA GLY A 446 -4.72 -36.20 -13.21
C GLY A 446 -6.06 -36.52 -12.52
N THR A 447 -6.21 -36.21 -11.24
CA THR A 447 -7.48 -36.38 -10.51
C THR A 447 -8.14 -35.03 -10.27
N LYS A 448 -9.41 -34.87 -10.66
CA LYS A 448 -10.21 -33.66 -10.36
C LYS A 448 -10.39 -33.51 -8.85
N ILE A 449 -10.03 -32.35 -8.31
CA ILE A 449 -10.13 -32.04 -6.87
C ILE A 449 -11.11 -30.91 -6.55
N LEU A 450 -11.41 -30.03 -7.51
CA LEU A 450 -12.25 -28.85 -7.31
C LEU A 450 -12.83 -28.34 -8.64
N GLU A 451 -14.03 -27.76 -8.58
CA GLU A 451 -14.64 -26.95 -9.64
C GLU A 451 -15.02 -25.58 -9.06
N THR A 452 -14.85 -24.51 -9.84
CA THR A 452 -15.14 -23.13 -9.44
C THR A 452 -16.09 -22.44 -10.40
N GLU A 453 -16.75 -21.39 -9.91
CA GLU A 453 -17.83 -20.69 -10.63
C GLU A 453 -17.98 -19.22 -10.22
N ASN A 454 -17.12 -18.73 -9.31
CA ASN A 454 -17.17 -17.37 -8.77
C ASN A 454 -15.76 -16.81 -8.58
N GLN A 455 -15.48 -15.68 -9.25
CA GLN A 455 -14.18 -15.01 -9.22
C GLN A 455 -13.76 -14.53 -7.83
N PHE A 456 -14.74 -14.21 -6.99
CA PHE A 456 -14.56 -13.50 -5.73
C PHE A 456 -14.37 -14.42 -4.53
N LEU A 457 -14.52 -15.74 -4.71
CA LEU A 457 -14.38 -16.72 -3.65
C LEU A 457 -12.94 -17.21 -3.51
N THR A 458 -12.53 -17.38 -2.24
CA THR A 458 -11.43 -18.27 -1.89
C THR A 458 -11.96 -19.71 -1.86
N TYR A 459 -11.27 -20.60 -2.55
CA TYR A 459 -11.58 -22.03 -2.56
C TYR A 459 -10.51 -22.83 -1.83
N LYS A 460 -10.95 -23.86 -1.11
CA LYS A 460 -10.09 -24.79 -0.37
C LYS A 460 -10.37 -26.21 -0.85
N ALA A 461 -9.32 -26.95 -1.22
CA ALA A 461 -9.43 -28.33 -1.67
C ALA A 461 -8.44 -29.23 -0.92
N SER A 462 -8.91 -30.37 -0.40
CA SER A 462 -8.02 -31.31 0.27
C SER A 462 -7.10 -32.00 -0.74
N ALA A 463 -5.79 -31.82 -0.56
CA ALA A 463 -4.77 -32.29 -1.49
C ALA A 463 -4.13 -33.60 -1.04
N LYS A 464 -4.11 -33.89 0.28
CA LYS A 464 -3.33 -34.97 0.88
C LYS A 464 -3.46 -36.33 0.17
N LYS A 465 -4.67 -36.76 -0.17
CA LYS A 465 -4.93 -38.08 -0.79
C LYS A 465 -4.41 -38.19 -2.22
N HIS A 466 -4.14 -37.07 -2.88
CA HIS A 466 -3.76 -36.99 -4.29
C HIS A 466 -2.28 -36.62 -4.47
N LEU A 467 -1.59 -36.21 -3.42
CA LEU A 467 -0.16 -35.90 -3.43
C LEU A 467 0.69 -37.17 -3.39
N LYS A 468 1.85 -37.09 -4.01
CA LYS A 468 2.91 -38.11 -3.96
C LYS A 468 4.24 -37.47 -3.59
N VAL A 469 5.10 -38.23 -2.94
CA VAL A 469 6.50 -37.82 -2.70
C VAL A 469 7.19 -37.60 -4.05
N GLY A 470 7.95 -36.51 -4.17
CA GLY A 470 8.54 -36.05 -5.42
C GLY A 470 7.64 -35.06 -6.18
N ALA A 471 7.71 -35.07 -7.51
CA ALA A 471 7.02 -34.10 -8.36
C ALA A 471 5.50 -34.36 -8.42
N ASN A 472 4.71 -33.30 -8.27
CA ASN A 472 3.26 -33.25 -8.40
C ASN A 472 2.90 -32.22 -9.47
N GLU A 473 1.86 -32.52 -10.26
CA GLU A 473 1.37 -31.63 -11.30
C GLU A 473 -0.02 -31.10 -10.93
N LEU A 474 -0.20 -29.78 -11.03
CA LEU A 474 -1.47 -29.09 -10.84
C LEU A 474 -1.88 -28.46 -12.18
N LEU A 475 -3.10 -28.79 -12.62
CA LEU A 475 -3.71 -28.29 -13.84
C LEU A 475 -5.00 -27.53 -13.49
N LEU A 476 -5.19 -26.36 -14.09
CA LEU A 476 -6.40 -25.56 -14.01
C LEU A 476 -6.93 -25.31 -15.42
N ASP A 477 -8.07 -25.90 -15.74
CA ASP A 477 -8.75 -25.73 -17.01
C ASP A 477 -9.88 -24.71 -16.85
N PHE A 478 -9.83 -23.60 -17.58
CA PHE A 478 -10.79 -22.51 -17.56
C PHE A 478 -11.71 -22.55 -18.78
N GLU A 479 -13.01 -22.58 -18.53
CA GLU A 479 -14.03 -22.38 -19.56
C GLU A 479 -14.23 -20.89 -19.88
N SER A 480 -14.70 -20.58 -21.09
CA SER A 480 -15.07 -19.21 -21.44
C SER A 480 -16.25 -18.76 -20.58
N THR A 481 -16.00 -17.77 -19.72
CA THR A 481 -17.03 -17.19 -18.86
C THR A 481 -18.08 -16.43 -19.68
N PHE A 482 -17.68 -15.83 -20.81
CA PHE A 482 -18.62 -15.19 -21.73
C PHE A 482 -19.61 -16.19 -22.33
N LEU A 483 -19.12 -17.29 -22.91
CA LEU A 483 -19.98 -18.32 -23.49
C LEU A 483 -20.84 -19.00 -22.42
N LYS A 484 -20.31 -19.21 -21.22
CA LYS A 484 -21.08 -19.73 -20.09
C LYS A 484 -22.21 -18.79 -19.67
N GLY A 485 -21.94 -17.49 -19.60
CA GLY A 485 -22.96 -16.48 -19.34
C GLY A 485 -24.07 -16.51 -20.40
N LYS A 486 -23.74 -16.67 -21.68
CA LYS A 486 -24.73 -16.79 -22.77
C LYS A 486 -25.59 -18.04 -22.65
N GLU A 487 -25.00 -19.16 -22.24
CA GLU A 487 -25.73 -20.40 -21.95
C GLU A 487 -26.74 -20.18 -20.82
N LEU A 488 -26.30 -19.56 -19.72
CA LEU A 488 -27.16 -19.27 -18.56
C LEU A 488 -28.25 -18.26 -18.88
N GLU A 489 -27.95 -17.21 -19.65
CA GLU A 489 -28.95 -16.26 -20.14
C GLU A 489 -30.01 -16.94 -21.00
N LYS A 490 -29.61 -17.86 -21.89
CA LYS A 490 -30.56 -18.65 -22.69
C LYS A 490 -31.45 -19.54 -21.81
N LYS A 491 -30.92 -20.08 -20.70
CA LYS A 491 -31.65 -20.93 -19.76
C LYS A 491 -32.61 -20.12 -18.87
N HIS A 492 -32.20 -18.94 -18.40
CA HIS A 492 -32.90 -18.17 -17.36
C HIS A 492 -33.65 -16.94 -17.91
N GLY A 493 -33.47 -16.61 -19.19
CA GLY A 493 -34.01 -15.41 -19.81
C GLY A 493 -33.06 -14.22 -19.71
N LYS A 494 -33.27 -13.25 -20.60
CA LYS A 494 -32.48 -12.01 -20.66
C LYS A 494 -32.98 -10.98 -19.65
N PHE A 495 -32.09 -10.47 -18.81
CA PHE A 495 -32.37 -9.38 -17.88
C PHE A 495 -32.10 -8.00 -18.49
N GLY A 496 -32.73 -6.97 -17.91
CA GLY A 496 -32.50 -5.57 -18.29
C GLY A 496 -31.11 -5.11 -17.90
N LEU A 497 -30.39 -4.51 -18.85
CA LEU A 497 -29.07 -3.94 -18.64
C LEU A 497 -28.93 -2.69 -19.50
N TRP A 498 -28.35 -1.63 -18.94
CA TRP A 498 -28.22 -0.35 -19.63
C TRP A 498 -26.93 -0.23 -20.46
N ASN A 499 -25.87 -0.97 -20.13
CA ASN A 499 -24.61 -1.01 -20.88
C ASN A 499 -23.94 -2.39 -20.89
N GLY A 500 -23.16 -2.68 -21.94
CA GLY A 500 -22.43 -3.95 -22.07
C GLY A 500 -23.34 -5.14 -22.37
N ASP A 501 -22.77 -6.35 -22.28
CA ASP A 501 -23.48 -7.58 -22.59
C ASP A 501 -24.32 -8.09 -21.39
N SER A 502 -25.60 -8.40 -21.62
CA SER A 502 -26.54 -8.87 -20.60
C SER A 502 -26.17 -10.21 -19.96
N SER A 503 -25.34 -11.02 -20.63
CA SER A 503 -24.90 -12.31 -20.10
C SER A 503 -24.10 -12.18 -18.81
N ARG A 504 -23.48 -11.02 -18.56
CA ARG A 504 -22.69 -10.75 -17.35
C ARG A 504 -23.49 -10.85 -16.05
N LEU A 505 -24.80 -10.60 -16.12
CA LEU A 505 -25.68 -10.62 -14.96
C LEU A 505 -25.83 -12.05 -14.40
N HIS A 506 -25.62 -13.07 -15.22
CA HIS A 506 -25.79 -14.47 -14.83
C HIS A 506 -24.54 -15.10 -14.20
N VAL A 507 -23.40 -14.40 -14.18
CA VAL A 507 -22.12 -14.96 -13.75
C VAL A 507 -21.47 -14.10 -12.65
N ARG A 508 -20.74 -14.74 -11.73
CA ARG A 508 -20.01 -14.06 -10.66
C ARG A 508 -18.59 -13.72 -11.09
N LYS A 509 -18.48 -12.67 -11.91
CA LYS A 509 -17.23 -12.10 -12.44
C LYS A 509 -17.27 -10.57 -12.33
N SER A 510 -16.12 -9.93 -12.32
CA SER A 510 -15.94 -8.48 -12.39
C SER A 510 -16.74 -7.92 -13.57
N GLN A 511 -17.76 -7.12 -13.28
CA GLN A 511 -18.76 -6.71 -14.26
C GLN A 511 -18.17 -5.77 -15.32
N TYR A 512 -17.20 -4.94 -14.93
CA TYR A 512 -16.52 -4.02 -15.84
C TYR A 512 -15.66 -4.72 -16.92
N ASN A 513 -15.33 -6.01 -16.79
CA ASN A 513 -14.65 -6.76 -17.86
C ASN A 513 -15.51 -6.88 -19.13
N TYR A 514 -16.83 -6.77 -18.99
CA TYR A 514 -17.79 -6.75 -20.11
C TYR A 514 -17.93 -5.36 -20.75
N GLY A 515 -17.07 -4.41 -20.40
CA GLY A 515 -17.19 -3.00 -20.75
C GLY A 515 -18.05 -2.24 -19.75
N TRP A 516 -17.75 -0.95 -19.63
CA TRP A 516 -18.53 0.02 -18.89
C TRP A 516 -18.52 1.37 -19.62
N ASP A 517 -19.31 2.34 -19.19
CA ASP A 517 -19.35 3.67 -19.82
C ASP A 517 -18.09 4.53 -19.60
N TRP A 518 -17.07 3.97 -18.95
CA TRP A 518 -15.71 4.51 -18.82
C TRP A 518 -14.62 3.47 -19.11
N GLY A 519 -14.97 2.22 -19.45
CA GLY A 519 -14.04 1.09 -19.46
C GLY A 519 -14.18 0.19 -20.69
N PRO A 520 -13.11 -0.47 -21.15
CA PRO A 520 -13.12 -1.27 -22.36
C PRO A 520 -13.74 -2.66 -22.12
N VAL A 521 -14.13 -3.34 -23.19
CA VAL A 521 -14.52 -4.76 -23.12
C VAL A 521 -13.24 -5.61 -23.14
N LEU A 522 -12.81 -6.11 -21.99
CA LEU A 522 -11.62 -6.96 -21.86
C LEU A 522 -11.92 -8.16 -20.95
N MET A 523 -12.39 -9.24 -21.59
CA MET A 523 -12.84 -10.47 -20.94
C MET A 523 -11.65 -11.37 -20.55
N THR A 524 -10.87 -10.93 -19.56
CA THR A 524 -9.71 -11.68 -19.07
C THR A 524 -10.09 -12.94 -18.29
N VAL A 525 -9.10 -13.85 -18.10
CA VAL A 525 -9.26 -15.18 -17.51
C VAL A 525 -7.93 -15.63 -16.90
N GLY A 526 -7.98 -16.40 -15.81
CA GLY A 526 -6.82 -17.04 -15.20
C GLY A 526 -6.78 -16.99 -13.66
N PRO A 527 -5.70 -17.53 -13.06
CA PRO A 527 -5.47 -17.48 -11.62
C PRO A 527 -5.02 -16.05 -11.21
N TRP A 528 -6.01 -15.19 -10.95
CA TRP A 528 -5.79 -13.76 -10.69
C TRP A 528 -5.29 -13.45 -9.26
N LYS A 529 -5.30 -14.44 -8.37
CA LYS A 529 -4.80 -14.35 -6.98
C LYS A 529 -3.90 -15.54 -6.62
N PRO A 530 -3.15 -15.48 -5.50
CA PRO A 530 -2.21 -16.53 -5.10
C PRO A 530 -2.84 -17.93 -4.93
N ILE A 531 -1.99 -18.95 -5.06
CA ILE A 531 -2.31 -20.35 -4.78
C ILE A 531 -1.28 -20.87 -3.79
N THR A 532 -1.74 -21.47 -2.69
CA THR A 532 -0.87 -21.98 -1.62
C THR A 532 -1.21 -23.42 -1.26
N LEU A 533 -0.20 -24.15 -0.77
CA LEU A 533 -0.36 -25.46 -0.15
C LEU A 533 -0.12 -25.33 1.34
N HIS A 534 -1.11 -25.71 2.15
CA HIS A 534 -1.09 -25.58 3.61
C HIS A 534 -1.03 -26.97 4.23
N SER A 535 0.08 -27.29 4.89
CA SER A 535 0.25 -28.50 5.71
C SER A 535 0.15 -28.16 7.19
N TYR A 536 -0.77 -28.80 7.93
CA TYR A 536 -1.03 -28.48 9.33
C TYR A 536 -1.59 -29.66 10.15
N HIS A 537 -1.45 -29.56 11.49
CA HIS A 537 -2.09 -30.46 12.45
C HIS A 537 -3.49 -29.98 12.81
N THR A 538 -3.56 -28.90 13.58
CA THR A 538 -4.76 -28.13 13.89
C THR A 538 -4.51 -26.70 13.47
N SER A 539 -5.48 -26.06 12.83
CA SER A 539 -5.41 -24.65 12.46
C SER A 539 -6.54 -23.84 13.11
N ILE A 540 -6.35 -22.54 13.24
CA ILE A 540 -7.37 -21.57 13.59
C ILE A 540 -8.23 -21.36 12.35
N ALA A 541 -9.44 -21.93 12.35
CA ALA A 541 -10.36 -21.91 11.23
C ALA A 541 -10.99 -20.52 11.05
N GLU A 542 -11.39 -19.90 12.16
CA GLU A 542 -12.02 -18.57 12.15
C GLU A 542 -11.55 -17.76 13.36
N VAL A 543 -11.41 -16.44 13.16
CA VAL A 543 -11.24 -15.44 14.22
C VAL A 543 -12.25 -14.33 13.94
N ASP A 544 -13.15 -14.09 14.89
CA ASP A 544 -14.09 -12.98 14.90
C ASP A 544 -13.72 -12.03 16.04
N ILE A 545 -13.56 -10.75 15.71
CA ILE A 545 -13.14 -9.74 16.67
C ILE A 545 -14.13 -8.59 16.60
N ARG A 546 -14.82 -8.34 17.71
CA ARG A 546 -15.85 -7.30 17.81
C ARG A 546 -15.40 -6.21 18.76
N THR A 547 -15.43 -4.98 18.27
CA THR A 547 -15.13 -3.78 19.07
C THR A 547 -16.39 -2.97 19.26
N LYS A 548 -16.86 -2.87 20.50
CA LYS A 548 -17.99 -2.01 20.85
C LYS A 548 -17.50 -0.82 21.66
N VAL A 549 -17.68 0.38 21.10
CA VAL A 549 -17.35 1.64 21.79
C VAL A 549 -18.65 2.31 22.24
N SER A 550 -18.77 2.59 23.54
CA SER A 550 -19.98 3.19 24.12
C SER A 550 -20.08 4.69 23.84
N GLU A 551 -21.21 5.31 24.17
CA GLU A 551 -21.36 6.78 24.07
C GLU A 551 -20.41 7.55 25.00
N ARG A 552 -20.03 6.94 26.12
CA ARG A 552 -19.00 7.47 27.02
C ARG A 552 -17.58 7.20 26.55
N LEU A 553 -17.42 6.52 25.41
CA LEU A 553 -16.15 6.12 24.80
C LEU A 553 -15.39 5.03 25.57
N ASP A 554 -16.09 4.26 26.41
CA ASP A 554 -15.55 2.99 26.94
C ASP A 554 -15.51 1.94 25.81
N VAL A 555 -14.48 1.10 25.79
CA VAL A 555 -14.28 0.07 24.75
C VAL A 555 -14.46 -1.32 25.35
N ASN A 556 -15.26 -2.16 24.69
CA ASN A 556 -15.31 -3.59 24.92
C ASN A 556 -14.85 -4.32 23.65
N LEU A 557 -13.87 -5.20 23.80
CA LEU A 557 -13.28 -6.01 22.74
C LEU A 557 -13.57 -7.47 23.03
N THR A 558 -14.25 -8.15 22.11
CA THR A 558 -14.50 -9.59 22.17
C THR A 558 -13.74 -10.28 21.06
N VAL A 559 -13.06 -11.39 21.38
CA VAL A 559 -12.32 -12.21 20.43
C VAL A 559 -12.88 -13.63 20.50
N ASP A 560 -13.69 -13.99 19.51
CA ASP A 560 -14.21 -15.34 19.31
C ASP A 560 -13.33 -16.06 18.27
N PHE A 561 -12.95 -17.32 18.50
CA PHE A 561 -12.20 -18.09 17.52
C PHE A 561 -12.58 -19.57 17.53
N GLU A 562 -12.36 -20.22 16.38
CA GLU A 562 -12.67 -21.62 16.12
C GLU A 562 -11.43 -22.36 15.64
N LEU A 563 -11.32 -23.64 16.02
CA LEU A 563 -10.25 -24.53 15.58
C LEU A 563 -10.79 -25.50 14.53
N SER A 564 -9.96 -25.85 13.53
CA SER A 564 -10.29 -26.83 12.49
C SER A 564 -10.61 -28.22 13.06
N SER A 565 -10.05 -28.52 14.22
CA SER A 565 -10.21 -29.76 14.98
C SER A 565 -9.88 -29.49 16.45
N PRO A 566 -10.53 -30.18 17.41
CA PRO A 566 -10.15 -30.09 18.82
C PRO A 566 -8.66 -30.40 19.02
N SER A 567 -8.03 -29.73 19.97
CA SER A 567 -6.62 -29.93 20.33
C SER A 567 -6.49 -30.16 21.82
N SER A 568 -5.61 -31.04 22.28
CA SER A 568 -5.36 -31.18 23.72
C SER A 568 -4.51 -30.06 24.32
N GLY A 569 -4.05 -29.13 23.47
CA GLY A 569 -3.26 -27.96 23.82
C GLY A 569 -4.01 -26.78 24.46
N THR A 570 -3.34 -25.63 24.50
CA THR A 570 -3.86 -24.37 25.05
C THR A 570 -3.80 -23.24 24.03
N ALA A 571 -4.70 -22.28 24.18
CA ALA A 571 -4.73 -21.05 23.41
C ALA A 571 -4.47 -19.82 24.28
N SER A 572 -3.93 -18.77 23.66
CA SER A 572 -3.78 -17.44 24.25
C SER A 572 -4.19 -16.36 23.27
N VAL A 573 -4.80 -15.29 23.78
CA VAL A 573 -5.17 -14.09 23.02
C VAL A 573 -4.44 -12.89 23.59
N VAL A 574 -3.63 -12.21 22.78
CA VAL A 574 -2.83 -11.06 23.19
C VAL A 574 -3.21 -9.83 22.38
N VAL A 575 -3.49 -8.71 23.05
CA VAL A 575 -3.77 -7.42 22.41
C VAL A 575 -2.56 -6.51 22.54
N LYS A 576 -2.07 -6.00 21.42
CA LYS A 576 -0.90 -5.11 21.33
C LYS A 576 -1.28 -3.77 20.72
N ASN A 577 -0.67 -2.69 21.19
CA ASN A 577 -0.81 -1.37 20.59
C ASN A 577 0.08 -1.19 19.34
N ALA A 578 -0.02 -0.04 18.69
CA ALA A 578 0.76 0.29 17.49
C ALA A 578 2.30 0.22 17.67
N ALA A 579 2.80 0.34 18.91
CA ALA A 579 4.22 0.18 19.23
C ALA A 579 4.63 -1.29 19.49
N GLY A 580 3.71 -2.23 19.33
CA GLY A 580 3.92 -3.65 19.62
C GLY A 580 3.90 -4.01 21.11
N VAL A 581 3.54 -3.06 21.99
CA VAL A 581 3.46 -3.29 23.43
C VAL A 581 2.14 -3.98 23.76
N GLN A 582 2.21 -5.07 24.52
CA GLN A 582 1.05 -5.77 25.05
C GLN A 582 0.28 -4.88 26.03
N ILE A 583 -1.04 -4.76 25.83
CA ILE A 583 -1.95 -3.97 26.67
C ILE A 583 -3.03 -4.82 27.34
N ALA A 584 -3.32 -6.00 26.81
CA ALA A 584 -4.25 -6.97 27.40
C ALA A 584 -3.92 -8.38 26.94
N GLU A 585 -4.32 -9.39 27.72
CA GLU A 585 -4.02 -10.79 27.45
C GLU A 585 -4.97 -11.74 28.18
N GLU A 586 -5.31 -12.85 27.53
CA GLU A 586 -5.97 -14.03 28.09
C GLU A 586 -5.10 -15.27 27.78
N LYS A 587 -4.82 -16.12 28.78
CA LYS A 587 -3.92 -17.30 28.65
C LYS A 587 -4.61 -18.60 29.03
N ASP A 588 -3.95 -19.72 28.69
CA ASP A 588 -4.26 -21.05 29.17
C ASP A 588 -5.69 -21.52 28.87
N MET A 589 -6.24 -21.06 27.74
CA MET A 589 -7.56 -21.46 27.27
C MET A 589 -7.48 -22.91 26.74
N HIS A 590 -7.94 -23.88 27.53
CA HIS A 590 -7.86 -25.30 27.18
C HIS A 590 -8.69 -25.65 25.93
N CYS A 591 -8.04 -26.20 24.90
CA CYS A 591 -8.60 -26.38 23.56
C CYS A 591 -9.55 -27.60 23.38
N LYS A 592 -10.41 -27.86 24.36
CA LYS A 592 -11.32 -29.03 24.39
C LYS A 592 -12.66 -28.85 23.65
N SER A 593 -13.04 -27.63 23.27
CA SER A 593 -14.30 -27.28 22.58
C SER A 593 -14.08 -26.91 21.09
N GLY A 594 -15.14 -26.64 20.34
CA GLY A 594 -15.04 -26.11 18.97
C GLY A 594 -14.86 -24.58 18.92
N HIS A 595 -15.40 -23.86 19.91
CA HIS A 595 -15.40 -22.40 20.00
C HIS A 595 -14.78 -21.90 21.30
N TYR A 596 -14.14 -20.73 21.21
CA TYR A 596 -13.43 -20.05 22.30
C TYR A 596 -13.70 -18.56 22.27
N ARG A 597 -13.69 -17.92 23.44
CA ARG A 597 -13.94 -16.49 23.60
C ARG A 597 -13.02 -15.85 24.63
N ALA A 598 -12.44 -14.70 24.30
CA ALA A 598 -11.79 -13.78 25.23
C ALA A 598 -12.48 -12.41 25.20
N GLU A 599 -12.56 -11.73 26.34
CA GLU A 599 -13.20 -10.41 26.47
C GLU A 599 -12.29 -9.43 27.23
N PHE A 600 -12.13 -8.23 26.69
CA PHE A 600 -11.31 -7.16 27.26
C PHE A 600 -12.12 -5.86 27.37
N GLY A 601 -12.05 -5.19 28.52
CA GLY A 601 -12.70 -3.90 28.77
C GLY A 601 -11.68 -2.80 29.02
N PHE A 602 -11.83 -1.68 28.32
CA PHE A 602 -10.99 -0.48 28.48
C PHE A 602 -11.88 0.72 28.82
N THR A 603 -11.52 1.48 29.85
CA THR A 603 -12.22 2.72 30.21
C THR A 603 -11.87 3.84 29.23
N ALA A 604 -12.77 4.80 29.07
CA ALA A 604 -12.53 5.96 28.20
C ALA A 604 -11.18 6.63 28.49
N GLY A 605 -10.37 6.83 27.44
CA GLY A 605 -9.04 7.44 27.51
C GLY A 605 -7.88 6.50 27.90
N SER A 606 -8.16 5.22 28.22
CA SER A 606 -7.09 4.23 28.48
C SER A 606 -6.49 3.64 27.19
N VAL A 607 -7.21 3.73 26.07
CA VAL A 607 -6.77 3.37 24.72
C VAL A 607 -7.13 4.51 23.76
N ASP A 608 -6.27 4.73 22.76
CA ASP A 608 -6.54 5.69 21.69
C ASP A 608 -7.61 5.15 20.72
N LEU A 609 -8.56 6.00 20.33
CA LEU A 609 -9.62 5.70 19.35
C LEU A 609 -9.21 6.11 17.93
N TRP A 610 -9.81 5.43 16.95
CA TRP A 610 -9.64 5.69 15.53
C TRP A 610 -10.60 6.75 15.00
N TYR A 611 -10.09 7.68 14.20
CA TYR A 611 -10.84 8.77 13.57
C TYR A 611 -10.54 8.87 12.08
N PRO A 612 -11.47 9.32 11.22
CA PRO A 612 -11.20 9.60 9.82
C PRO A 612 -10.22 10.77 9.64
N VAL A 613 -9.65 10.89 8.44
CA VAL A 613 -8.76 12.00 8.05
C VAL A 613 -9.42 13.35 8.37
N GLY A 614 -8.63 14.25 8.96
CA GLY A 614 -9.07 15.58 9.38
C GLY A 614 -9.71 15.64 10.77
N TYR A 615 -10.04 14.51 11.40
CA TYR A 615 -10.74 14.47 12.69
C TYR A 615 -9.96 13.82 13.85
N GLY A 616 -8.79 13.24 13.59
CA GLY A 616 -7.93 12.67 14.63
C GLY A 616 -6.86 11.75 14.08
N LYS A 617 -6.30 10.92 14.97
CA LYS A 617 -5.31 9.87 14.63
C LYS A 617 -6.01 8.56 14.26
N GLN A 618 -5.26 7.67 13.62
CA GLN A 618 -5.68 6.33 13.19
C GLN A 618 -4.84 5.25 13.91
N PRO A 619 -4.94 5.11 15.25
CA PRO A 619 -4.24 4.07 15.99
C PRO A 619 -4.72 2.69 15.55
N ILE A 620 -3.77 1.83 15.18
CA ILE A 620 -4.01 0.44 14.81
C ILE A 620 -3.42 -0.46 15.90
N TYR A 621 -4.25 -1.37 16.41
CA TYR A 621 -3.89 -2.40 17.39
C TYR A 621 -3.79 -3.75 16.69
N THR A 622 -3.23 -4.72 17.39
CA THR A 622 -3.08 -6.08 16.90
C THR A 622 -3.62 -7.06 17.92
N VAL A 623 -4.48 -7.97 17.48
CA VAL A 623 -4.94 -9.12 18.26
C VAL A 623 -4.22 -10.35 17.72
N GLU A 624 -3.54 -11.05 18.60
CA GLU A 624 -2.78 -12.25 18.29
C GLU A 624 -3.39 -13.44 19.02
N VAL A 625 -3.90 -14.41 18.25
CA VAL A 625 -4.40 -15.69 18.75
C VAL A 625 -3.32 -16.74 18.48
N THR A 626 -2.87 -17.41 19.52
CA THR A 626 -1.81 -18.43 19.45
C THR A 626 -2.29 -19.73 20.06
N ILE A 627 -2.09 -20.84 19.36
CA ILE A 627 -2.42 -22.20 19.82
C ILE A 627 -1.13 -22.98 20.00
N THR A 628 -0.95 -23.60 21.16
CA THR A 628 0.19 -24.46 21.47
C THR A 628 -0.27 -25.86 21.89
N ASP A 629 0.54 -26.88 21.68
CA ASP A 629 0.28 -28.25 22.17
C ASP A 629 0.58 -28.40 23.68
N GLU A 630 0.43 -29.61 24.22
CA GLU A 630 0.72 -29.91 25.64
C GLU A 630 2.20 -29.72 26.02
N GLN A 631 3.10 -29.74 25.03
CA GLN A 631 4.53 -29.51 25.19
C GLN A 631 4.92 -28.04 24.90
N ALA A 632 3.92 -27.15 24.83
CA ALA A 632 4.06 -25.73 24.53
C ALA A 632 4.69 -25.43 23.15
N GLN A 633 4.61 -26.35 22.19
CA GLN A 633 5.00 -26.11 20.81
C GLN A 633 3.88 -25.40 20.04
N LEU A 634 4.24 -24.47 19.16
CA LEU A 634 3.29 -23.71 18.36
C LEU A 634 2.58 -24.62 17.34
N LEU A 635 1.26 -24.69 17.43
CA LEU A 635 0.41 -25.38 16.45
C LEU A 635 -0.06 -24.41 15.35
N ASP A 636 -0.56 -23.23 15.75
CA ASP A 636 -1.01 -22.20 14.82
C ASP A 636 -0.99 -20.81 15.49
N ARG A 637 -0.87 -19.76 14.69
CA ARG A 637 -0.88 -18.36 15.10
C ARG A 637 -1.61 -17.52 14.04
N LYS A 638 -2.59 -16.75 14.49
CA LYS A 638 -3.31 -15.78 13.66
C LYS A 638 -3.21 -14.39 14.26
N ILE A 639 -2.96 -13.41 13.39
CA ILE A 639 -2.77 -12.01 13.77
C ILE A 639 -3.74 -11.16 12.97
N GLU A 640 -4.57 -10.40 13.65
CA GLU A 640 -5.52 -9.48 13.04
C GLU A 640 -5.27 -8.05 13.51
N LYS A 641 -5.38 -7.09 12.58
CA LYS A 641 -5.36 -5.67 12.92
C LYS A 641 -6.76 -5.23 13.32
N VAL A 642 -6.86 -4.44 14.37
CA VAL A 642 -8.14 -3.86 14.83
C VAL A 642 -7.95 -2.43 15.28
N SER A 643 -9.03 -1.65 15.25
CA SER A 643 -9.03 -0.32 15.84
C SER A 643 -10.37 -0.05 16.53
N PHE A 644 -10.33 0.80 17.56
CA PHE A 644 -11.51 1.10 18.37
C PHE A 644 -12.19 2.37 17.86
N ARG A 645 -13.45 2.25 17.43
CA ARG A 645 -14.29 3.41 17.08
C ARG A 645 -15.75 3.10 17.35
N ARG A 646 -16.53 4.15 17.60
CA ARG A 646 -17.99 4.14 17.51
C ARG A 646 -18.37 4.73 16.17
N ALA A 647 -18.98 3.96 15.28
CA ALA A 647 -19.45 4.44 13.98
C ALA A 647 -20.97 4.30 13.89
N ARG A 648 -21.67 5.36 13.43
CA ARG A 648 -23.12 5.36 13.22
C ARG A 648 -23.50 6.09 11.95
N VAL A 649 -24.55 5.62 11.29
CA VAL A 649 -25.34 6.42 10.35
C VAL A 649 -26.48 7.06 11.13
N VAL A 650 -26.61 8.39 11.04
CA VAL A 650 -27.58 9.18 11.80
C VAL A 650 -28.67 9.71 10.88
N GLN A 651 -29.91 9.35 11.19
CA GLN A 651 -31.12 9.79 10.48
C GLN A 651 -32.11 10.45 11.45
N GLU A 652 -31.93 11.75 11.68
CA GLU A 652 -32.70 12.57 12.61
C GLU A 652 -33.45 13.69 11.88
N LYS A 653 -34.52 14.22 12.48
CA LYS A 653 -35.27 15.34 11.89
C LYS A 653 -34.42 16.61 11.82
N LEU A 654 -34.55 17.32 10.71
CA LEU A 654 -33.91 18.62 10.49
C LEU A 654 -34.75 19.78 11.06
N ILE A 655 -34.08 20.89 11.34
CA ILE A 655 -34.65 22.18 11.71
C ILE A 655 -34.80 22.98 10.41
N ASP A 656 -35.96 23.60 10.21
CA ASP A 656 -36.27 24.46 9.04
C ASP A 656 -36.40 23.72 7.69
N GLN A 657 -36.26 22.39 7.63
CA GLN A 657 -36.54 21.55 6.46
C GLN A 657 -37.19 20.20 6.84
N ASP A 658 -38.01 19.65 5.94
CA ASP A 658 -38.60 18.33 6.09
C ASP A 658 -37.58 17.19 5.82
N GLY A 659 -37.93 15.97 6.23
CA GLY A 659 -37.11 14.77 6.02
C GLY A 659 -36.16 14.46 7.17
N LEU A 660 -35.11 13.69 6.88
CA LEU A 660 -34.14 13.19 7.85
C LEU A 660 -32.71 13.47 7.38
N THR A 661 -31.78 13.64 8.32
CA THR A 661 -30.36 13.61 8.01
C THR A 661 -29.98 12.26 7.39
N PHE A 662 -28.89 12.24 6.64
CA PHE A 662 -28.16 11.01 6.32
C PHE A 662 -26.69 11.34 6.45
N LEU A 663 -26.11 11.08 7.63
CA LEU A 663 -24.73 11.49 7.94
C LEU A 663 -24.01 10.43 8.77
N PHE A 664 -22.69 10.52 8.77
CA PHE A 664 -21.82 9.64 9.53
C PHE A 664 -21.39 10.30 10.83
N GLU A 665 -21.48 9.57 11.93
CA GLU A 665 -20.98 9.99 13.23
C GLU A 665 -19.93 9.01 13.74
N ILE A 666 -18.70 9.51 13.94
CA ILE A 666 -17.56 8.75 14.45
C ILE A 666 -17.16 9.29 15.82
N ASN A 667 -17.17 8.45 16.86
CA ASN A 667 -16.81 8.82 18.24
C ASN A 667 -17.55 10.08 18.74
N ASN A 668 -18.86 10.16 18.45
CA ASN A 668 -19.75 11.28 18.77
C ASN A 668 -19.49 12.59 17.97
N ILE A 669 -18.71 12.52 16.89
CA ILE A 669 -18.43 13.64 15.98
C ILE A 669 -19.16 13.40 14.67
N ARG A 670 -20.01 14.34 14.25
CA ARG A 670 -20.69 14.31 12.94
C ARG A 670 -19.71 14.72 11.84
N ILE A 671 -19.64 13.94 10.76
CA ILE A 671 -18.63 14.07 9.72
C ILE A 671 -19.30 14.54 8.43
N PHE A 672 -18.82 15.66 7.87
CA PHE A 672 -19.10 15.97 6.48
C PHE A 672 -18.22 15.10 5.59
N CYS A 673 -18.83 14.29 4.73
CA CYS A 673 -18.11 13.33 3.90
C CYS A 673 -17.82 13.93 2.53
N GLY A 674 -16.59 14.39 2.32
CA GLY A 674 -16.11 14.88 1.03
C GLY A 674 -15.20 13.84 0.39
N GLY A 675 -15.53 13.38 -0.81
CA GLY A 675 -14.91 12.18 -1.34
C GLY A 675 -15.14 11.89 -2.81
N SER A 676 -14.79 10.69 -3.26
CA SER A 676 -14.96 10.25 -4.65
C SER A 676 -15.47 8.81 -4.74
N ASN A 677 -15.95 8.40 -5.89
CA ASN A 677 -16.20 7.00 -6.21
C ASN A 677 -14.95 6.37 -6.81
N TRP A 678 -14.67 5.12 -6.44
CA TRP A 678 -13.52 4.32 -6.84
C TRP A 678 -13.96 3.17 -7.73
N ILE A 679 -13.23 3.01 -8.83
CA ILE A 679 -13.35 1.88 -9.74
C ILE A 679 -12.02 1.10 -9.74
N PRO A 680 -11.94 -0.10 -10.35
CA PRO A 680 -10.65 -0.78 -10.51
C PRO A 680 -9.59 0.09 -11.16
N ALA A 681 -8.38 0.10 -10.60
CA ALA A 681 -7.28 0.95 -11.07
C ALA A 681 -6.58 0.46 -12.35
N ASP A 682 -7.01 -0.69 -12.89
CA ASP A 682 -6.51 -1.26 -14.15
C ASP A 682 -7.50 -2.30 -14.69
N SER A 683 -7.59 -2.44 -16.01
CA SER A 683 -8.33 -3.53 -16.67
C SER A 683 -7.69 -4.90 -16.45
N PHE A 684 -6.41 -4.92 -16.08
CA PHE A 684 -5.65 -6.10 -15.69
C PHE A 684 -5.24 -5.99 -14.23
N LEU A 685 -6.09 -6.47 -13.33
CA LEU A 685 -5.92 -6.36 -11.87
C LEU A 685 -4.57 -6.90 -11.35
N THR A 686 -3.99 -7.89 -12.04
CA THR A 686 -2.68 -8.48 -11.69
C THR A 686 -1.49 -7.55 -11.99
N ASN A 687 -1.72 -6.40 -12.65
CA ASN A 687 -0.72 -5.35 -12.85
C ASN A 687 -0.74 -4.27 -11.76
N VAL A 688 -1.75 -4.26 -10.87
CA VAL A 688 -1.85 -3.24 -9.82
C VAL A 688 -0.99 -3.64 -8.62
N THR A 689 0.15 -2.96 -8.49
CA THR A 689 1.07 -3.12 -7.36
C THR A 689 0.60 -2.38 -6.10
N ASP A 690 1.05 -2.81 -4.93
CA ASP A 690 0.87 -2.12 -3.65
C ASP A 690 1.26 -0.63 -3.71
N GLU A 691 2.35 -0.29 -4.40
CA GLU A 691 2.80 1.09 -4.58
C GLU A 691 1.80 1.92 -5.39
N ARG A 692 1.14 1.31 -6.37
CA ARG A 692 0.11 1.97 -7.19
C ARG A 692 -1.15 2.22 -6.39
N TYR A 693 -1.58 1.28 -5.54
CA TYR A 693 -2.65 1.53 -4.56
C TYR A 693 -2.29 2.67 -3.61
N ARG A 694 -1.06 2.69 -3.06
CA ARG A 694 -0.60 3.79 -2.19
C ARG A 694 -0.61 5.13 -2.91
N ALA A 695 -0.14 5.19 -4.16
CA ALA A 695 -0.13 6.43 -4.93
C ALA A 695 -1.56 6.96 -5.15
N TRP A 696 -2.49 6.09 -5.54
CA TRP A 696 -3.89 6.45 -5.71
C TRP A 696 -4.55 6.94 -4.43
N LEU A 697 -4.38 6.21 -3.33
CA LEU A 697 -4.97 6.58 -2.06
C LEU A 697 -4.32 7.82 -1.45
N GLN A 698 -3.03 8.06 -1.70
CA GLN A 698 -2.36 9.29 -1.30
C GLN A 698 -2.95 10.52 -2.01
N LEU A 699 -3.35 10.42 -3.28
CA LEU A 699 -4.04 11.53 -3.96
C LEU A 699 -5.30 11.93 -3.22
N LEU A 700 -6.11 11.00 -2.73
CA LEU A 700 -7.32 11.32 -1.96
C LEU A 700 -6.99 12.07 -0.66
N VAL A 701 -5.98 11.61 0.07
CA VAL A 701 -5.52 12.23 1.32
C VAL A 701 -5.02 13.65 1.05
N ASP A 702 -4.15 13.82 0.06
CA ASP A 702 -3.61 15.12 -0.36
C ASP A 702 -4.73 16.04 -0.89
N GLY A 703 -5.79 15.44 -1.43
CA GLY A 703 -7.01 16.10 -1.92
C GLY A 703 -8.02 16.44 -0.82
N ASN A 704 -7.67 16.31 0.46
CA ASN A 704 -8.55 16.53 1.62
C ASN A 704 -9.83 15.66 1.61
N GLN A 705 -9.80 14.51 0.94
CA GLN A 705 -10.93 13.60 0.91
C GLN A 705 -10.90 12.66 2.12
N ASN A 706 -12.07 12.48 2.75
CA ASN A 706 -12.23 11.66 3.96
C ASN A 706 -13.20 10.48 3.76
N MET A 707 -13.71 10.32 2.55
CA MET A 707 -14.54 9.18 2.12
C MET A 707 -14.28 8.84 0.65
N ILE A 708 -14.50 7.58 0.28
CA ILE A 708 -14.47 6.99 -1.05
C ILE A 708 -15.57 5.93 -1.04
N ARG A 709 -16.13 5.66 -2.21
CA ARG A 709 -17.03 4.54 -2.43
C ARG A 709 -16.45 3.62 -3.50
N VAL A 710 -15.97 2.44 -3.11
CA VAL A 710 -15.55 1.32 -3.97
C VAL A 710 -16.75 0.78 -4.73
N TRP A 711 -17.02 1.32 -5.90
CA TRP A 711 -18.17 0.95 -6.71
C TRP A 711 -18.14 -0.55 -7.12
N ALA A 712 -19.27 -1.27 -7.02
CA ALA A 712 -19.23 -2.74 -7.02
C ALA A 712 -19.32 -3.44 -8.36
N GLY A 713 -19.35 -2.76 -9.51
CA GLY A 713 -19.12 -3.46 -10.77
C GLY A 713 -17.63 -3.71 -11.03
N GLY A 714 -16.76 -3.24 -10.12
CA GLY A 714 -15.37 -3.65 -10.00
C GLY A 714 -15.20 -4.93 -9.17
N ILE A 715 -14.33 -4.88 -8.16
CA ILE A 715 -13.97 -6.01 -7.30
C ILE A 715 -14.17 -5.68 -5.81
N TYR A 716 -14.07 -6.69 -4.93
CA TYR A 716 -13.65 -6.39 -3.55
C TYR A 716 -12.14 -6.21 -3.60
N GLU A 717 -11.66 -5.05 -3.20
CA GLU A 717 -10.27 -4.68 -3.41
C GLU A 717 -9.29 -5.58 -2.63
N ALA A 718 -8.02 -5.51 -3.03
CA ALA A 718 -6.94 -6.20 -2.34
C ALA A 718 -6.82 -5.73 -0.88
N ASP A 719 -6.34 -6.59 0.03
CA ASP A 719 -6.21 -6.22 1.46
C ASP A 719 -5.31 -4.99 1.66
N VAL A 720 -4.30 -4.80 0.79
CA VAL A 720 -3.45 -3.61 0.82
C VAL A 720 -4.23 -2.30 0.62
N PHE A 721 -5.30 -2.32 -0.18
CA PHE A 721 -6.19 -1.17 -0.31
C PHE A 721 -6.74 -0.86 1.08
N TYR A 722 -7.53 -1.77 1.66
CA TYR A 722 -8.17 -1.57 2.96
C TYR A 722 -7.18 -1.31 4.11
N ASP A 723 -5.98 -1.88 4.07
CA ASP A 723 -4.91 -1.57 5.03
C ASP A 723 -4.43 -0.11 4.96
N ILE A 724 -4.28 0.45 3.75
CA ILE A 724 -3.99 1.88 3.55
C ILE A 724 -5.21 2.71 3.97
N CYS A 725 -6.40 2.17 3.77
CA CYS A 725 -7.66 2.76 4.18
C CYS A 725 -7.90 2.65 5.70
N ASP A 726 -7.28 1.74 6.42
CA ASP A 726 -7.33 1.78 7.88
C ASP A 726 -6.51 2.93 8.43
N ALA A 727 -5.71 3.59 7.57
CA ALA A 727 -5.30 4.95 7.78
C ALA A 727 -6.29 6.02 7.21
N ASN A 728 -7.29 5.68 6.36
CA ASN A 728 -8.28 6.50 5.60
C ASN A 728 -9.66 5.80 5.14
N MET A 729 -10.89 6.30 5.42
CA MET A 729 -12.22 5.56 5.48
C MET A 729 -13.15 5.34 4.22
N PHE A 730 -13.81 4.18 3.89
CA PHE A 730 -14.46 3.82 2.55
C PHE A 730 -15.64 2.75 2.41
N LEU A 731 -16.47 2.71 1.29
CA LEU A 731 -17.81 1.96 1.04
C LEU A 731 -18.02 1.14 -0.30
N LYS A 732 -19.15 0.41 -0.66
CA LYS A 732 -19.35 -0.40 -1.94
C LYS A 732 -20.79 -0.91 -2.39
N SER A 733 -21.24 -0.84 -3.71
CA SER A 733 -22.57 -1.36 -4.30
C SER A 733 -22.75 -1.76 -5.83
N SER A 734 -23.67 -2.71 -6.26
CA SER A 734 -24.03 -3.17 -7.68
C SER A 734 -25.52 -3.66 -7.93
N GLU A 735 -25.92 -4.42 -9.01
CA GLU A 735 -27.19 -5.25 -9.22
C GLU A 735 -26.99 -6.76 -9.70
N TYR A 736 -27.83 -7.76 -9.35
CA TYR A 736 -27.77 -9.22 -9.69
C TYR A 736 -29.12 -10.04 -9.71
N PRO A 737 -29.21 -11.21 -10.41
CA PRO A 737 -30.33 -12.18 -10.36
C PRO A 737 -30.55 -12.87 -9.00
N ALA A 738 -31.71 -13.52 -8.75
CA ALA A 738 -32.04 -14.13 -7.44
C ALA A 738 -32.75 -15.51 -7.49
N HIS A 739 -32.39 -16.39 -8.42
CA HIS A 739 -32.80 -17.80 -8.35
C HIS A 739 -31.92 -18.58 -7.36
N ASP A 740 -32.42 -19.70 -6.81
CA ASP A 740 -31.81 -20.40 -5.67
C ASP A 740 -30.31 -20.74 -5.86
N GLU A 741 -29.92 -21.26 -7.03
CA GLU A 741 -28.50 -21.55 -7.36
C GLU A 741 -27.63 -20.29 -7.24
N PHE A 742 -28.08 -19.15 -7.79
CA PHE A 742 -27.34 -17.89 -7.77
C PHE A 742 -27.34 -17.24 -6.38
N LEU A 743 -28.44 -17.34 -5.63
CA LEU A 743 -28.51 -16.88 -4.24
C LEU A 743 -27.43 -17.55 -3.39
N SER A 744 -27.25 -18.86 -3.54
CA SER A 744 -26.22 -19.61 -2.81
C SER A 744 -24.79 -19.12 -3.12
N LEU A 745 -24.54 -18.65 -4.34
CA LEU A 745 -23.26 -18.05 -4.73
C LEU A 745 -23.04 -16.70 -4.07
N VAL A 746 -24.05 -15.85 -4.08
CA VAL A 746 -24.01 -14.53 -3.44
C VAL A 746 -23.88 -14.66 -1.92
N GLU A 747 -24.55 -15.62 -1.31
CA GLU A 747 -24.45 -15.90 0.13
C GLU A 747 -23.02 -16.26 0.54
N ARG A 748 -22.41 -17.22 -0.16
CA ARG A 748 -21.02 -17.65 0.11
C ARG A 748 -20.03 -16.50 -0.12
N GLU A 749 -20.23 -15.74 -1.18
CA GLU A 749 -19.38 -14.59 -1.51
C GLU A 749 -19.47 -13.49 -0.46
N ALA A 750 -20.70 -13.09 -0.11
CA ALA A 750 -20.94 -12.07 0.89
C ALA A 750 -20.43 -12.50 2.27
N GLU A 751 -20.61 -13.76 2.67
CA GLU A 751 -20.07 -14.25 3.94
C GLU A 751 -18.54 -14.17 3.96
N GLN A 752 -17.84 -14.64 2.93
CA GLN A 752 -16.38 -14.54 2.85
C GLN A 752 -15.91 -13.07 2.81
N ALA A 753 -16.58 -12.21 2.03
CA ALA A 753 -16.23 -10.81 1.92
C ALA A 753 -16.44 -10.06 3.23
N VAL A 754 -17.58 -10.23 3.91
CA VAL A 754 -17.85 -9.60 5.21
C VAL A 754 -16.87 -10.09 6.27
N LYS A 755 -16.60 -11.41 6.35
CA LYS A 755 -15.62 -11.96 7.28
C LYS A 755 -14.21 -11.43 7.04
N ARG A 756 -13.81 -11.23 5.79
CA ARG A 756 -12.52 -10.62 5.43
C ARG A 756 -12.47 -9.14 5.79
N LEU A 757 -13.55 -8.40 5.58
CA LEU A 757 -13.56 -6.94 5.70
C LEU A 757 -13.95 -6.40 7.09
N ARG A 758 -14.58 -7.21 7.95
CA ARG A 758 -15.17 -6.77 9.24
C ARG A 758 -14.18 -6.16 10.24
N HIS A 759 -12.89 -6.48 10.13
CA HIS A 759 -11.86 -5.99 11.05
C HIS A 759 -11.27 -4.63 10.63
N HIS A 760 -11.49 -4.20 9.39
CA HIS A 760 -11.01 -2.92 8.87
C HIS A 760 -11.83 -1.76 9.46
N PRO A 761 -11.24 -0.86 10.28
CA PRO A 761 -11.95 0.32 10.77
C PRO A 761 -12.41 1.29 9.69
N SER A 762 -11.81 1.22 8.52
CA SER A 762 -12.16 2.07 7.38
C SER A 762 -13.52 1.75 6.78
N VAL A 763 -14.01 0.51 6.92
CA VAL A 763 -15.31 0.09 6.37
C VAL A 763 -16.41 0.50 7.34
N VAL A 764 -17.28 1.43 6.94
CA VAL A 764 -18.33 1.97 7.82
C VAL A 764 -19.76 1.75 7.32
N ILE A 765 -19.94 1.30 6.08
CA ILE A 765 -21.22 0.87 5.51
C ILE A 765 -21.02 -0.07 4.31
N PHE A 766 -22.00 -0.94 4.10
CA PHE A 766 -22.19 -1.74 2.88
C PHE A 766 -23.49 -1.31 2.19
N ASP A 767 -23.54 -1.20 0.85
CA ASP A 767 -24.69 -0.69 0.08
C ASP A 767 -24.98 -1.46 -1.23
N TYR A 768 -26.21 -1.45 -1.79
CA TYR A 768 -26.53 -2.22 -3.02
C TYR A 768 -27.90 -1.96 -3.75
N GLN A 769 -28.06 -1.17 -4.86
CA GLN A 769 -29.34 -1.17 -5.65
C GLN A 769 -29.33 -0.38 -7.00
N VAL A 770 -30.12 -0.82 -8.02
CA VAL A 770 -30.38 -0.10 -9.32
C VAL A 770 -31.87 -0.18 -9.81
N ALA A 771 -32.84 -0.39 -8.90
CA ALA A 771 -34.23 -0.69 -9.30
C ALA A 771 -34.95 0.39 -10.13
N GLU A 772 -34.75 1.68 -9.80
CA GLU A 772 -35.49 2.78 -10.45
C GLU A 772 -35.02 3.05 -11.88
N GLN A 773 -33.72 2.92 -12.15
CA GLN A 773 -33.16 3.11 -13.49
C GLN A 773 -33.77 2.13 -14.51
N LEU A 774 -34.07 0.90 -14.06
CA LEU A 774 -34.68 -0.14 -14.87
C LEU A 774 -36.21 -0.09 -14.91
N LYS A 775 -36.84 0.92 -14.27
CA LYS A 775 -38.31 1.09 -14.19
C LYS A 775 -39.02 -0.17 -13.67
N LEU A 776 -38.41 -0.86 -12.70
CA LEU A 776 -39.00 -2.05 -12.08
C LEU A 776 -40.06 -1.64 -11.06
N ASP A 777 -41.08 -2.48 -10.87
CA ASP A 777 -42.14 -2.20 -9.91
C ASP A 777 -41.61 -2.42 -8.49
N LEU A 778 -41.47 -1.33 -7.74
CA LEU A 778 -41.00 -1.38 -6.36
C LEU A 778 -42.06 -0.79 -5.42
N ASP A 779 -42.75 -1.68 -4.69
CA ASP A 779 -43.52 -1.27 -3.53
C ASP A 779 -42.59 -1.17 -2.32
N TYR A 780 -42.13 0.05 -2.06
CA TYR A 780 -41.30 0.40 -0.90
C TYR A 780 -42.00 0.15 0.46
N SER A 781 -43.32 -0.05 0.49
CA SER A 781 -44.07 -0.39 1.71
C SER A 781 -44.18 -1.89 1.95
N ASP A 782 -43.93 -2.72 0.93
CA ASP A 782 -43.95 -4.17 1.06
C ASP A 782 -42.64 -4.67 1.70
N GLU A 783 -42.67 -4.87 3.02
CA GLU A 783 -41.57 -5.45 3.80
C GLU A 783 -41.80 -6.93 4.16
N THR A 784 -42.71 -7.66 3.52
CA THR A 784 -42.97 -9.07 3.89
C THR A 784 -43.20 -10.02 2.71
N GLY A 785 -43.45 -9.50 1.51
CA GLY A 785 -43.69 -10.28 0.30
C GLY A 785 -42.50 -11.09 -0.17
N ASP A 786 -42.78 -12.15 -0.92
CA ASP A 786 -41.75 -12.93 -1.63
C ASP A 786 -41.34 -12.20 -2.92
N TYR A 787 -40.30 -11.37 -2.81
CA TYR A 787 -39.84 -10.54 -3.92
C TYR A 787 -39.41 -11.33 -5.16
N ARG A 788 -39.04 -12.62 -5.01
CA ARG A 788 -38.61 -13.49 -6.11
C ARG A 788 -39.70 -13.71 -7.17
N LYS A 789 -40.95 -13.37 -6.87
CA LYS A 789 -42.11 -13.47 -7.77
C LYS A 789 -42.49 -12.13 -8.42
N THR A 790 -41.76 -11.06 -8.12
CA THR A 790 -41.96 -9.73 -8.71
C THR A 790 -41.12 -9.59 -9.99
N ASN A 791 -41.23 -8.47 -10.69
CA ASN A 791 -40.31 -8.12 -11.78
C ASN A 791 -38.93 -7.64 -11.28
N PHE A 792 -38.71 -7.57 -9.96
CA PHE A 792 -37.43 -7.29 -9.33
C PHE A 792 -37.04 -8.37 -8.30
N PRO A 793 -36.83 -9.63 -8.74
CA PRO A 793 -36.49 -10.74 -7.83
C PRO A 793 -35.20 -10.49 -7.04
N ALA A 794 -34.28 -9.75 -7.65
CA ALA A 794 -33.02 -9.26 -7.09
C ALA A 794 -33.17 -8.53 -5.75
N ARG A 795 -34.33 -7.89 -5.49
CA ARG A 795 -34.66 -7.25 -4.21
C ARG A 795 -34.45 -8.18 -3.01
N HIS A 796 -34.66 -9.49 -3.19
CA HIS A 796 -34.45 -10.48 -2.14
C HIS A 796 -33.00 -10.48 -1.64
N ILE A 797 -32.03 -10.33 -2.55
CA ILE A 797 -30.61 -10.26 -2.18
C ILE A 797 -30.36 -9.04 -1.29
N TYR A 798 -30.89 -7.87 -1.68
CA TYR A 798 -30.50 -6.59 -1.08
C TYR A 798 -31.24 -6.29 0.21
N GLU A 799 -32.49 -6.74 0.33
CA GLU A 799 -33.33 -6.45 1.48
C GLU A 799 -33.46 -7.64 2.45
N ARG A 800 -32.95 -8.83 2.10
CA ARG A 800 -32.96 -10.02 2.97
C ARG A 800 -31.59 -10.65 3.15
N THR A 801 -31.00 -11.16 2.06
CA THR A 801 -29.80 -11.99 2.12
C THR A 801 -28.59 -11.23 2.65
N LEU A 802 -28.23 -10.11 2.02
CA LEU A 802 -27.05 -9.33 2.40
C LEU A 802 -27.18 -8.67 3.79
N PRO A 803 -28.30 -8.03 4.17
CA PRO A 803 -28.46 -7.51 5.53
C PRO A 803 -28.29 -8.59 6.59
N ALA A 804 -28.89 -9.78 6.40
CA ALA A 804 -28.80 -10.87 7.36
C ALA A 804 -27.36 -11.40 7.53
N ILE A 805 -26.58 -11.47 6.43
CA ILE A 805 -25.17 -11.86 6.47
C ILE A 805 -24.34 -10.80 7.20
N VAL A 806 -24.55 -9.51 6.89
CA VAL A 806 -23.83 -8.40 7.50
C VAL A 806 -24.11 -8.31 8.99
N GLU A 807 -25.38 -8.46 9.41
CA GLU A 807 -25.80 -8.48 10.82
C GLU A 807 -25.22 -9.68 11.57
N LYS A 808 -25.15 -10.85 10.94
CA LYS A 808 -24.56 -12.05 11.53
C LYS A 808 -23.04 -11.92 11.73
N HIS A 809 -22.34 -11.36 10.75
CA HIS A 809 -20.87 -11.42 10.67
C HIS A 809 -20.14 -10.11 10.95
N SER A 810 -20.85 -8.99 11.14
CA SER A 810 -20.27 -7.67 11.47
C SER A 810 -21.24 -6.80 12.28
N ASP A 811 -20.76 -5.68 12.83
CA ASP A 811 -21.60 -4.63 13.45
C ASP A 811 -21.68 -3.38 12.54
N ILE A 812 -21.29 -3.53 11.27
CA ILE A 812 -21.22 -2.44 10.29
C ILE A 812 -22.63 -2.17 9.77
N PHE A 813 -22.96 -0.89 9.56
CA PHE A 813 -24.27 -0.50 9.03
C PHE A 813 -24.47 -1.04 7.61
N TYR A 814 -25.59 -1.70 7.35
CA TYR A 814 -25.99 -2.09 6.01
C TYR A 814 -27.05 -1.13 5.48
N HIS A 815 -26.80 -0.55 4.32
CA HIS A 815 -27.72 0.30 3.58
C HIS A 815 -28.29 -0.48 2.41
N ARG A 816 -29.60 -0.38 2.21
CA ARG A 816 -30.30 -1.27 1.27
C ARG A 816 -29.93 -1.01 -0.19
N GLY A 817 -29.45 0.18 -0.52
CA GLY A 817 -29.13 0.60 -1.88
C GLY A 817 -28.40 1.92 -1.94
N SER A 818 -27.66 2.20 -3.01
CA SER A 818 -27.17 3.55 -3.29
C SER A 818 -27.52 3.87 -4.75
N PRO A 819 -28.49 4.76 -4.99
CA PRO A 819 -29.21 5.57 -4.00
C PRO A 819 -30.36 4.81 -3.31
N TYR A 820 -30.67 5.17 -2.05
CA TYR A 820 -31.84 4.64 -1.34
C TYR A 820 -32.39 5.64 -0.29
N SER A 821 -33.64 6.06 -0.49
CA SER A 821 -34.33 7.02 0.39
C SER A 821 -35.15 6.37 1.52
N GLY A 822 -35.62 5.13 1.34
CA GLY A 822 -36.46 4.43 2.31
C GLY A 822 -37.84 5.07 2.52
N GLN A 823 -38.58 4.62 3.54
CA GLN A 823 -39.87 5.18 3.97
C GLN A 823 -40.94 5.34 2.87
N GLY A 824 -41.01 4.44 1.89
CA GLY A 824 -41.99 4.56 0.82
C GLY A 824 -41.63 5.57 -0.28
N LYS A 825 -40.43 6.16 -0.25
CA LYS A 825 -40.00 7.22 -1.17
C LYS A 825 -39.12 6.70 -2.31
N PRO A 826 -39.19 7.34 -3.48
CA PRO A 826 -38.29 7.02 -4.58
C PRO A 826 -36.84 7.36 -4.22
N SER A 827 -35.87 6.68 -4.81
CA SER A 827 -34.42 6.90 -4.59
C SER A 827 -33.91 8.26 -5.09
N THR A 828 -34.74 8.98 -5.85
CA THR A 828 -34.52 10.37 -6.27
C THR A 828 -35.00 11.42 -5.26
N ASP A 829 -35.57 11.01 -4.11
CA ASP A 829 -36.04 11.93 -3.08
C ASP A 829 -34.86 12.69 -2.44
N GLN A 830 -34.92 14.03 -2.49
CA GLN A 830 -33.86 14.89 -1.98
C GLN A 830 -33.87 15.04 -0.45
N THR A 831 -34.91 14.55 0.23
CA THR A 831 -35.18 14.79 1.65
C THR A 831 -34.81 13.62 2.57
N LEU A 832 -34.54 12.44 2.00
CA LEU A 832 -34.21 11.21 2.72
C LEU A 832 -33.09 10.42 2.02
N GLY A 833 -32.22 9.79 2.82
CA GLY A 833 -31.21 8.84 2.31
C GLY A 833 -30.09 9.48 1.51
N ASP A 834 -29.48 8.70 0.62
CA ASP A 834 -28.48 9.16 -0.33
C ASP A 834 -29.06 9.27 -1.76
N LEU A 835 -28.41 10.08 -2.59
CA LEU A 835 -28.87 10.45 -3.94
C LEU A 835 -27.73 10.36 -4.96
N HIS A 836 -28.03 9.81 -6.14
CA HIS A 836 -27.21 9.95 -7.34
C HIS A 836 -27.73 11.12 -8.17
N GLN A 837 -27.03 12.25 -8.11
CA GLN A 837 -27.43 13.47 -8.79
C GLN A 837 -26.83 13.55 -10.19
N TRP A 838 -27.45 12.83 -11.11
CA TRP A 838 -27.05 12.75 -12.52
C TRP A 838 -27.87 13.68 -13.45
N ASN A 839 -28.69 14.60 -12.91
CA ASN A 839 -29.41 15.55 -13.76
C ASN A 839 -28.49 16.51 -14.50
N VAL A 840 -27.27 16.73 -14.01
CA VAL A 840 -26.17 17.22 -14.84
C VAL A 840 -25.50 16.01 -15.50
N TRP A 841 -25.19 16.12 -16.78
CA TRP A 841 -24.70 15.05 -17.65
C TRP A 841 -25.76 14.07 -18.19
N HIS A 842 -26.31 13.13 -17.39
CA HIS A 842 -27.16 12.05 -17.93
C HIS A 842 -28.66 12.38 -18.00
N GLY A 843 -29.23 12.91 -16.91
CA GLY A 843 -30.66 13.08 -16.67
C GLY A 843 -31.27 14.21 -17.50
N SER A 844 -31.82 15.24 -16.85
CA SER A 844 -32.41 16.38 -17.56
C SER A 844 -31.39 17.30 -18.25
N GLN A 845 -30.08 17.04 -18.10
CA GLN A 845 -28.97 17.84 -18.63
C GLN A 845 -29.06 19.29 -18.14
N GLU A 846 -29.30 19.46 -16.83
CA GLU A 846 -29.36 20.77 -16.19
C GLU A 846 -28.05 21.55 -16.40
N PRO A 847 -28.12 22.88 -16.51
CA PRO A 847 -26.95 23.73 -16.35
C PRO A 847 -26.30 23.49 -14.98
N TRP A 848 -24.98 23.40 -14.92
CA TRP A 848 -24.27 23.17 -13.64
C TRP A 848 -24.49 24.27 -12.60
N HIS A 849 -24.94 25.46 -13.02
CA HIS A 849 -25.26 26.56 -12.10
C HIS A 849 -26.40 26.22 -11.13
N ASN A 850 -27.17 25.17 -11.40
CA ASN A 850 -28.34 24.74 -10.62
C ASN A 850 -27.97 23.81 -9.45
N TRP A 851 -26.69 23.62 -9.11
CA TRP A 851 -26.30 22.71 -8.02
C TRP A 851 -26.95 23.03 -6.67
N ASP A 852 -27.31 24.30 -6.40
CA ASP A 852 -27.97 24.69 -5.15
C ASP A 852 -29.37 24.09 -4.99
N ILE A 853 -30.13 23.92 -6.08
CA ILE A 853 -31.45 23.29 -6.10
C ILE A 853 -31.42 21.78 -6.38
N LEU A 854 -30.26 21.26 -6.77
CA LEU A 854 -30.03 19.83 -7.04
C LEU A 854 -29.42 19.08 -5.84
N ALA A 855 -29.40 19.69 -4.66
CA ALA A 855 -28.86 19.09 -3.44
C ALA A 855 -29.68 17.88 -2.94
N GLY A 856 -29.02 17.00 -2.17
CA GLY A 856 -29.64 15.93 -1.40
C GLY A 856 -29.10 15.88 0.03
N ARG A 857 -29.62 14.98 0.87
CA ARG A 857 -29.10 14.76 2.24
C ARG A 857 -27.68 14.23 2.22
N PHE A 858 -27.38 13.33 1.29
CA PHE A 858 -26.04 12.85 0.99
C PHE A 858 -25.95 12.56 -0.51
N VAL A 859 -25.06 13.20 -1.24
CA VAL A 859 -24.90 12.97 -2.68
C VAL A 859 -23.79 11.95 -2.89
N SER A 860 -24.14 10.70 -3.17
CA SER A 860 -23.22 9.57 -3.29
C SER A 860 -22.66 9.38 -4.70
N GLU A 861 -23.28 9.97 -5.72
CA GLU A 861 -22.72 10.10 -7.08
C GLU A 861 -23.17 11.40 -7.75
N PHE A 862 -22.27 12.03 -8.49
CA PHE A 862 -22.49 13.13 -9.43
C PHE A 862 -21.19 13.34 -10.22
N GLY A 863 -21.23 13.89 -11.42
CA GLY A 863 -20.02 14.02 -12.22
C GLY A 863 -20.13 14.97 -13.41
N MET A 864 -18.97 15.31 -13.97
CA MET A 864 -18.82 15.95 -15.28
C MET A 864 -17.65 15.30 -16.01
N GLU A 865 -17.83 14.97 -17.28
CA GLU A 865 -16.78 14.32 -18.08
C GLU A 865 -15.73 15.34 -18.54
N ALA A 866 -14.47 14.92 -18.64
CA ALA A 866 -13.41 15.67 -19.30
C ALA A 866 -12.32 14.78 -19.88
N PHE A 867 -11.65 15.28 -20.91
CA PHE A 867 -10.45 14.65 -21.45
C PHE A 867 -9.35 14.56 -20.37
N PRO A 868 -8.50 13.51 -20.41
CA PRO A 868 -7.33 13.40 -19.55
C PRO A 868 -6.22 14.35 -20.01
N ASP A 869 -5.05 14.27 -19.37
CA ASP A 869 -3.88 15.02 -19.80
C ASP A 869 -3.55 14.76 -21.29
N ILE A 870 -3.05 15.76 -22.01
CA ILE A 870 -2.74 15.62 -23.44
C ILE A 870 -1.72 14.50 -23.70
N ARG A 871 -0.82 14.21 -22.75
CA ARG A 871 0.13 13.09 -22.87
C ARG A 871 -0.55 11.73 -22.79
N THR A 872 -1.68 11.63 -22.09
CA THR A 872 -2.52 10.42 -22.04
C THR A 872 -3.28 10.24 -23.35
N VAL A 873 -3.77 11.32 -23.94
CA VAL A 873 -4.34 11.30 -25.30
C VAL A 873 -3.29 10.82 -26.30
N ASP A 874 -2.10 11.43 -26.29
CA ASP A 874 -1.02 11.09 -27.21
C ASP A 874 -0.54 9.63 -27.03
N TYR A 875 -0.66 9.06 -25.83
CA TYR A 875 -0.39 7.65 -25.57
C TYR A 875 -1.33 6.73 -26.35
N TRP A 876 -2.65 6.90 -26.21
CA TRP A 876 -3.59 6.00 -26.88
C TRP A 876 -3.64 6.20 -28.39
N LEU A 877 -3.22 7.37 -28.90
CA LEU A 877 -3.09 7.59 -30.35
C LEU A 877 -1.96 6.76 -30.95
N GLY A 878 -1.01 6.26 -30.16
CA GLY A 878 0.08 5.40 -30.64
C GLY A 878 0.97 6.05 -31.70
N GLY A 879 0.99 7.38 -31.75
CA GLY A 879 1.72 8.16 -32.77
C GLY A 879 0.96 8.46 -34.06
N ASP A 880 -0.31 8.04 -34.20
CA ASP A 880 -1.15 8.41 -35.35
C ASP A 880 -1.61 9.86 -35.25
N LYS A 881 -0.87 10.75 -35.91
CA LYS A 881 -1.17 12.18 -35.96
C LYS A 881 -2.44 12.50 -36.74
N SER A 882 -2.90 11.61 -37.62
CA SER A 882 -4.10 11.85 -38.42
C SER A 882 -5.37 11.80 -37.57
N GLU A 883 -5.35 11.07 -36.45
CA GLU A 883 -6.46 10.94 -35.50
C GLU A 883 -6.34 11.93 -34.31
N ARG A 884 -5.38 12.86 -34.33
CA ARG A 884 -5.13 13.80 -33.23
C ARG A 884 -6.06 15.03 -33.27
N TYR A 885 -7.36 14.79 -33.22
CA TYR A 885 -8.40 15.82 -33.12
C TYR A 885 -9.63 15.26 -32.37
N PRO A 886 -10.43 16.09 -31.65
CA PRO A 886 -11.41 15.59 -30.68
C PRO A 886 -12.43 14.59 -31.21
N GLN A 887 -12.91 14.79 -32.45
CA GLN A 887 -13.95 13.97 -33.09
C GLN A 887 -13.40 12.77 -33.88
N SER A 888 -12.13 12.42 -33.67
CA SER A 888 -11.51 11.32 -34.38
C SER A 888 -12.10 9.98 -33.95
N ARG A 889 -11.95 8.96 -34.80
CA ARG A 889 -12.50 7.63 -34.51
C ARG A 889 -11.83 7.04 -33.28
N VAL A 890 -10.53 7.27 -33.14
CA VAL A 890 -9.75 6.79 -31.99
C VAL A 890 -10.16 7.51 -30.71
N ASN A 891 -10.36 8.83 -30.74
CA ASN A 891 -10.79 9.57 -29.55
C ASN A 891 -12.22 9.17 -29.12
N ASN A 892 -13.14 9.00 -30.07
CA ASN A 892 -14.47 8.47 -29.77
C ASN A 892 -14.42 7.03 -29.23
N ASN A 893 -13.48 6.19 -29.70
CA ASN A 893 -13.32 4.84 -29.14
C ASN A 893 -12.89 4.87 -27.67
N HIS A 894 -12.09 5.87 -27.28
CA HIS A 894 -11.65 6.11 -25.89
C HIS A 894 -12.60 7.05 -25.13
N ASN A 895 -13.84 7.18 -25.57
CA ASN A 895 -14.93 7.72 -24.76
C ASN A 895 -16.08 6.72 -24.81
N LYS A 896 -16.39 6.10 -23.66
CA LYS A 896 -17.40 5.05 -23.56
C LYS A 896 -18.74 5.59 -23.04
N ALA A 897 -18.83 6.88 -22.72
CA ALA A 897 -20.03 7.46 -22.17
C ALA A 897 -21.13 7.55 -23.24
N ASP A 898 -22.33 7.10 -22.90
CA ASP A 898 -23.47 7.16 -23.81
C ASP A 898 -23.78 8.62 -24.18
N GLY A 899 -23.85 8.93 -25.48
CA GLY A 899 -24.15 10.26 -26.00
C GLY A 899 -23.10 11.34 -25.72
N HIS A 900 -21.87 10.96 -25.41
CA HIS A 900 -20.76 11.87 -25.10
C HIS A 900 -20.52 12.93 -26.19
N GLU A 901 -20.69 12.56 -27.48
CA GLU A 901 -20.43 13.44 -28.61
C GLU A 901 -21.31 14.70 -28.56
N ARG A 902 -22.52 14.55 -28.03
CA ARG A 902 -23.47 15.66 -27.86
C ARG A 902 -23.32 16.33 -26.49
N ARG A 903 -23.19 15.54 -25.42
CA ARG A 903 -23.27 16.04 -24.04
C ARG A 903 -22.07 16.90 -23.68
N LEU A 904 -20.86 16.48 -24.04
CA LEU A 904 -19.65 17.25 -23.75
C LEU A 904 -19.69 18.62 -24.44
N GLU A 905 -20.10 18.64 -25.71
CA GLU A 905 -20.19 19.85 -26.51
C GLU A 905 -21.32 20.78 -26.03
N LEU A 906 -22.44 20.25 -25.55
CA LEU A 906 -23.53 21.04 -24.96
C LEU A 906 -22.99 21.95 -23.84
N TYR A 907 -22.30 21.36 -22.86
CA TYR A 907 -21.78 22.09 -21.72
C TYR A 907 -20.66 23.07 -22.09
N LEU A 908 -19.83 22.73 -23.08
CA LEU A 908 -18.83 23.64 -23.64
C LEU A 908 -19.48 24.86 -24.31
N MET A 909 -20.43 24.64 -25.22
CA MET A 909 -21.13 25.70 -25.96
C MET A 909 -21.98 26.61 -25.07
N GLU A 910 -22.55 26.05 -24.00
CA GLU A 910 -23.31 26.83 -23.03
C GLU A 910 -22.44 27.84 -22.28
N ASN A 911 -21.14 27.56 -22.12
CA ASN A 911 -20.33 28.24 -21.12
C ASN A 911 -19.05 28.89 -21.62
N PHE A 912 -18.43 28.36 -22.67
CA PHE A 912 -17.11 28.79 -23.15
C PHE A 912 -17.14 29.20 -24.63
N LYS A 913 -16.18 30.05 -25.00
CA LYS A 913 -15.66 30.12 -26.37
C LYS A 913 -14.47 29.17 -26.40
N HIS A 914 -14.46 28.18 -27.29
CA HIS A 914 -13.35 27.22 -27.39
C HIS A 914 -12.99 26.92 -28.85
N SER A 915 -11.82 26.32 -29.03
CA SER A 915 -11.32 25.79 -30.30
C SER A 915 -11.38 24.26 -30.31
N PHE A 916 -11.35 23.66 -31.50
CA PHE A 916 -11.22 22.20 -31.71
C PHE A 916 -9.76 21.74 -31.85
N GLU A 917 -8.78 22.64 -31.74
CA GLU A 917 -7.38 22.26 -31.55
C GLU A 917 -7.24 21.41 -30.28
N MET A 918 -6.55 20.27 -30.37
CA MET A 918 -6.61 19.21 -29.37
C MET A 918 -6.24 19.71 -27.96
N GLU A 919 -5.14 20.45 -27.83
CA GLU A 919 -4.67 21.03 -26.57
C GLU A 919 -5.69 22.02 -25.97
N SER A 920 -6.33 22.82 -26.82
CA SER A 920 -7.37 23.75 -26.38
C SER A 920 -8.61 22.97 -25.94
N TYR A 921 -9.05 21.97 -26.70
CA TYR A 921 -10.22 21.16 -26.36
C TYR A 921 -10.03 20.43 -25.02
N VAL A 922 -8.86 19.83 -24.79
CA VAL A 922 -8.48 19.23 -23.50
C VAL A 922 -8.55 20.26 -22.38
N TYR A 923 -7.93 21.44 -22.56
CA TYR A 923 -7.96 22.51 -21.56
C TYR A 923 -9.40 22.94 -21.20
N TYR A 924 -10.25 23.21 -22.20
CA TYR A 924 -11.62 23.67 -21.96
C TYR A 924 -12.50 22.62 -21.30
N THR A 925 -12.39 21.34 -21.70
CA THR A 925 -13.14 20.26 -21.05
C THR A 925 -12.70 20.06 -19.60
N GLN A 926 -11.40 20.17 -19.31
CA GLN A 926 -10.89 20.07 -17.94
C GLN A 926 -11.28 21.26 -17.06
N VAL A 927 -11.26 22.49 -17.58
CA VAL A 927 -11.74 23.67 -16.84
C VAL A 927 -13.25 23.59 -16.61
N MET A 928 -14.01 23.16 -17.61
CA MET A 928 -15.45 22.90 -17.48
C MET A 928 -15.76 21.92 -16.35
N GLN A 929 -15.07 20.77 -16.33
CA GLN A 929 -15.19 19.79 -15.25
C GLN A 929 -14.79 20.40 -13.90
N ALA A 930 -13.69 21.15 -13.85
CA ALA A 930 -13.19 21.76 -12.62
C ALA A 930 -14.17 22.79 -12.02
N GLU A 931 -14.75 23.68 -12.83
CA GLU A 931 -15.74 24.67 -12.38
C GLU A 931 -17.05 23.99 -11.97
N THR A 932 -17.51 23.02 -12.76
CA THR A 932 -18.74 22.27 -12.50
C THR A 932 -18.69 21.57 -11.15
N LEU A 933 -17.63 20.79 -10.91
CA LEU A 933 -17.51 19.98 -9.70
C LEU A 933 -17.21 20.85 -8.47
N ALA A 934 -16.34 21.86 -8.59
CA ALA A 934 -16.06 22.78 -7.49
C ALA A 934 -17.32 23.52 -7.02
N SER A 935 -18.16 23.96 -7.96
CA SER A 935 -19.44 24.60 -7.64
C SER A 935 -20.36 23.68 -6.83
N ALA A 936 -20.45 22.39 -7.19
CA ALA A 936 -21.26 21.41 -6.48
C ALA A 936 -20.78 21.24 -5.03
N TYR A 937 -19.49 20.96 -4.82
CA TYR A 937 -18.92 20.84 -3.47
C TYR A 937 -19.12 22.10 -2.65
N ARG A 938 -18.87 23.27 -3.23
CA ARG A 938 -18.98 24.56 -2.52
C ARG A 938 -20.41 24.83 -2.06
N LEU A 939 -21.38 24.63 -2.94
CA LEU A 939 -22.80 24.89 -2.66
C LEU A 939 -23.40 23.84 -1.72
N TRP A 940 -23.05 22.57 -1.86
CA TRP A 940 -23.53 21.52 -0.94
C TRP A 940 -22.83 21.55 0.40
N ARG A 941 -21.56 21.96 0.48
CA ARG A 941 -20.88 22.15 1.76
C ARG A 941 -21.43 23.37 2.52
N ARG A 942 -21.96 24.39 1.83
CA ARG A 942 -22.72 25.49 2.46
C ARG A 942 -23.90 24.97 3.29
N ASN A 943 -24.54 23.88 2.84
CA ASN A 943 -25.67 23.25 3.52
C ASN A 943 -25.29 22.48 4.80
N TRP A 944 -24.00 22.34 5.13
CA TRP A 944 -23.53 21.80 6.40
C TRP A 944 -23.60 22.86 7.51
N ALA A 945 -24.80 23.31 7.86
CA ALA A 945 -25.02 24.51 8.69
C ALA A 945 -25.05 24.24 10.21
N GLY A 946 -24.45 23.14 10.66
CA GLY A 946 -24.34 22.77 12.07
C GLY A 946 -25.51 21.91 12.59
N LYS A 947 -25.48 21.59 13.89
CA LYS A 947 -26.35 20.56 14.48
C LYS A 947 -27.85 20.86 14.32
N GLY A 948 -28.57 19.92 13.72
CA GLY A 948 -29.98 20.02 13.37
C GLY A 948 -30.23 20.72 12.04
N ARG A 949 -29.21 21.31 11.40
CA ARG A 949 -29.29 21.98 10.09
C ARG A 949 -28.28 21.43 9.09
N GLU A 950 -27.93 20.15 9.23
CA GLU A 950 -27.07 19.42 8.30
C GLU A 950 -27.85 18.99 7.05
N TYR A 951 -28.27 19.97 6.23
CA TYR A 951 -29.15 19.73 5.08
C TYR A 951 -28.51 18.87 3.98
N THR A 952 -27.18 18.96 3.86
CA THR A 952 -26.35 18.08 3.03
C THR A 952 -25.10 17.70 3.81
N ALA A 953 -24.86 16.40 3.97
CA ALA A 953 -23.82 15.85 4.82
C ALA A 953 -22.66 15.19 4.07
N GLY A 954 -22.78 15.03 2.75
CA GLY A 954 -21.69 14.50 1.95
C GLY A 954 -21.88 14.66 0.46
N ALA A 955 -20.76 14.59 -0.25
CA ALA A 955 -20.64 14.69 -1.70
C ALA A 955 -19.49 13.78 -2.17
N LEU A 956 -19.81 12.74 -2.94
CA LEU A 956 -18.86 11.80 -3.53
C LEU A 956 -18.89 11.92 -5.05
N VAL A 957 -17.84 12.49 -5.65
CA VAL A 957 -17.78 12.67 -7.11
C VAL A 957 -17.58 11.33 -7.81
N TRP A 958 -18.31 11.10 -8.89
CA TRP A 958 -18.00 10.06 -9.87
C TRP A 958 -17.03 10.67 -10.88
N GLN A 959 -15.74 10.33 -10.92
CA GLN A 959 -15.02 9.34 -10.08
C GLN A 959 -13.56 9.80 -9.82
N ILE A 960 -12.77 9.06 -9.02
CA ILE A 960 -11.36 9.41 -8.75
C ILE A 960 -10.38 8.96 -9.85
N ASN A 961 -10.56 7.76 -10.38
CA ASN A 961 -9.54 7.05 -11.16
C ASN A 961 -10.11 6.40 -12.43
N ASP A 962 -9.22 5.92 -13.31
CA ASP A 962 -9.55 5.18 -14.54
C ASP A 962 -8.88 3.79 -14.57
N CYS A 963 -9.52 2.81 -15.22
CA CYS A 963 -8.97 1.45 -15.43
C CYS A 963 -8.15 1.30 -16.72
N TRP A 964 -8.14 2.31 -17.58
CA TRP A 964 -7.42 2.37 -18.85
C TRP A 964 -7.34 3.84 -19.34
N PRO A 965 -6.47 4.19 -20.30
CA PRO A 965 -6.41 5.54 -20.85
C PRO A 965 -7.72 5.93 -21.54
N VAL A 966 -8.46 6.91 -21.03
CA VAL A 966 -9.83 7.22 -21.49
C VAL A 966 -10.24 8.66 -21.20
N THR A 967 -11.21 9.18 -21.95
CA THR A 967 -12.02 10.34 -21.55
C THR A 967 -13.16 9.85 -20.65
N SER A 968 -13.23 10.40 -19.43
CA SER A 968 -14.19 9.95 -18.40
C SER A 968 -14.45 11.05 -17.37
N TRP A 969 -15.31 10.78 -16.40
CA TRP A 969 -15.55 11.63 -15.23
C TRP A 969 -14.43 11.57 -14.17
N ALA A 970 -13.36 10.81 -14.40
CA ALA A 970 -12.27 10.74 -13.44
C ALA A 970 -11.64 12.12 -13.22
N ILE A 971 -11.32 12.46 -11.96
CA ILE A 971 -10.58 13.69 -11.61
C ILE A 971 -9.07 13.50 -11.62
N ALA A 972 -8.58 12.28 -11.86
CA ALA A 972 -7.19 11.96 -12.17
C ALA A 972 -7.16 10.81 -13.19
N ASP A 973 -6.29 10.91 -14.20
CA ASP A 973 -6.27 9.94 -15.29
C ASP A 973 -5.55 8.62 -14.93
N TYR A 974 -5.65 7.62 -15.81
CA TYR A 974 -5.05 6.28 -15.65
C TYR A 974 -3.58 6.28 -15.21
N PHE A 975 -2.79 7.28 -15.61
CA PHE A 975 -1.37 7.41 -15.30
C PHE A 975 -1.09 8.18 -14.00
N LEU A 976 -2.09 8.35 -13.12
CA LEU A 976 -2.00 9.11 -11.87
C LEU A 976 -1.73 10.61 -12.08
N ARG A 977 -2.17 11.18 -13.22
CA ARG A 977 -2.06 12.63 -13.47
C ARG A 977 -3.34 13.32 -13.00
N PRO A 978 -3.30 14.14 -11.94
CA PRO A 978 -4.50 14.81 -11.45
C PRO A 978 -4.99 15.84 -12.47
N LYS A 979 -6.27 15.78 -12.83
CA LYS A 979 -6.92 16.79 -13.67
C LYS A 979 -7.15 18.06 -12.84
N PRO A 980 -7.34 19.23 -13.46
CA PRO A 980 -7.65 20.48 -12.75
C PRO A 980 -8.79 20.39 -11.73
N ALA A 981 -9.78 19.53 -11.99
CA ALA A 981 -10.89 19.27 -11.07
C ALA A 981 -10.45 18.68 -9.72
N TYR A 982 -9.39 17.86 -9.69
CA TYR A 982 -8.84 17.35 -8.44
C TYR A 982 -8.42 18.49 -7.51
N TYR A 983 -7.71 19.49 -8.06
CA TYR A 983 -7.19 20.62 -7.30
C TYR A 983 -8.30 21.56 -6.84
N THR A 984 -9.32 21.80 -7.67
CA THR A 984 -10.47 22.61 -7.23
C THR A 984 -11.25 21.91 -6.12
N ILE A 985 -11.51 20.61 -6.21
CA ILE A 985 -12.15 19.82 -5.14
C ILE A 985 -11.30 19.84 -3.87
N ALA A 986 -9.98 19.67 -3.99
CA ALA A 986 -9.06 19.72 -2.85
C ALA A 986 -9.15 21.06 -2.11
N ARG A 987 -9.32 22.18 -2.83
CA ARG A 987 -9.57 23.50 -2.24
C ARG A 987 -10.93 23.57 -1.54
N GLU A 988 -11.98 23.05 -2.17
CA GLU A 988 -13.35 23.05 -1.61
C GLU A 988 -13.53 22.11 -0.41
N LEU A 989 -12.58 21.21 -0.14
CA LEU A 989 -12.56 20.30 1.01
C LEU A 989 -11.54 20.68 2.09
N ARG A 990 -10.81 21.80 1.95
CA ARG A 990 -9.88 22.29 3.00
C ARG A 990 -10.58 22.52 4.34
N PRO A 991 -9.85 22.47 5.48
CA PRO A 991 -10.43 22.72 6.81
C PRO A 991 -11.17 24.05 6.93
N TYR A 992 -10.69 25.08 6.24
CA TYR A 992 -11.34 26.38 6.10
C TYR A 992 -11.58 26.67 4.62
N THR A 993 -12.78 27.12 4.28
CA THR A 993 -13.12 27.59 2.92
C THR A 993 -13.94 28.86 2.97
N VAL A 994 -13.94 29.59 1.86
CA VAL A 994 -14.84 30.74 1.63
C VAL A 994 -15.54 30.53 0.31
N GLY A 995 -16.86 30.67 0.32
CA GLY A 995 -17.68 30.53 -0.86
C GLY A 995 -18.45 31.81 -1.16
N MET A 996 -18.76 32.00 -2.44
CA MET A 996 -19.63 33.08 -2.89
C MET A 996 -20.56 32.61 -3.99
N THR A 997 -21.76 33.17 -4.03
CA THR A 997 -22.68 33.02 -5.16
C THR A 997 -23.30 34.37 -5.50
N ARG A 998 -23.57 34.59 -6.79
CA ARG A 998 -24.28 35.77 -7.29
C ARG A 998 -25.65 35.36 -7.81
N LYS A 999 -26.71 36.01 -7.35
CA LYS A 999 -28.10 35.76 -7.76
C LYS A 999 -28.69 37.01 -8.40
N THR A 1000 -29.14 36.89 -9.64
CA THR A 1000 -29.78 37.98 -10.37
C THR A 1000 -31.29 37.89 -10.20
N ASN A 1001 -31.89 38.90 -9.57
CA ASN A 1001 -33.32 38.97 -9.33
C ASN A 1001 -33.94 40.01 -10.27
N GLN A 1002 -34.98 39.62 -10.99
CA GLN A 1002 -35.84 40.53 -11.73
C GLN A 1002 -37.12 40.79 -10.95
N THR A 1003 -37.48 42.05 -10.77
CA THR A 1003 -38.72 42.47 -10.12
C THR A 1003 -39.52 43.33 -11.09
N ASN A 1004 -40.69 42.84 -11.51
CA ASN A 1004 -41.61 43.62 -12.32
C ASN A 1004 -42.18 44.77 -11.48
N LYS A 1005 -42.40 45.92 -12.11
CA LYS A 1005 -42.95 47.11 -11.44
C LYS A 1005 -44.31 46.83 -10.77
N ASN A 1006 -45.09 45.91 -11.35
CA ASN A 1006 -46.29 45.32 -10.77
C ASN A 1006 -46.67 44.04 -11.56
N GLU A 1007 -47.68 43.31 -11.08
CA GLU A 1007 -48.17 42.05 -11.69
C GLU A 1007 -48.72 42.19 -13.11
N LYS A 1008 -49.02 43.43 -13.56
CA LYS A 1008 -49.64 43.70 -14.87
C LYS A 1008 -48.63 44.04 -15.97
N THR A 1009 -47.33 44.01 -15.71
CA THR A 1009 -46.31 44.33 -16.72
C THR A 1009 -45.16 43.34 -16.74
N ALA A 1010 -44.80 42.91 -17.94
CA ALA A 1010 -43.56 42.19 -18.22
C ALA A 1010 -42.49 43.10 -18.86
N ALA A 1011 -42.84 44.35 -19.20
CA ALA A 1011 -41.96 45.27 -19.92
C ALA A 1011 -41.20 46.26 -19.02
N PHE A 1012 -41.72 46.52 -17.81
CA PHE A 1012 -41.10 47.41 -16.84
C PHE A 1012 -40.67 46.62 -15.62
N PHE A 1013 -39.37 46.40 -15.51
CA PHE A 1013 -38.77 45.65 -14.43
C PHE A 1013 -37.44 46.28 -14.00
N GLU A 1014 -36.99 45.89 -12.81
CA GLU A 1014 -35.64 46.14 -12.33
C GLU A 1014 -34.92 44.81 -12.17
N VAL A 1015 -33.66 44.75 -12.61
CA VAL A 1015 -32.77 43.62 -12.42
C VAL A 1015 -31.64 44.05 -11.50
N LYS A 1016 -31.51 43.34 -10.38
CA LYS A 1016 -30.48 43.56 -9.38
C LYS A 1016 -29.72 42.26 -9.11
N THR A 1017 -28.41 42.34 -9.07
CA THR A 1017 -27.55 41.20 -8.73
C THR A 1017 -27.16 41.30 -7.26
N LYS A 1018 -27.43 40.23 -6.52
CA LYS A 1018 -27.04 40.10 -5.12
C LYS A 1018 -25.87 39.15 -5.01
N LEU A 1019 -24.94 39.46 -4.12
CA LEU A 1019 -23.82 38.60 -3.77
C LEU A 1019 -24.07 38.05 -2.35
N GLU A 1020 -23.80 36.76 -2.17
CA GLU A 1020 -23.86 36.05 -0.89
C GLU A 1020 -22.49 35.45 -0.61
N ILE A 1021 -21.99 35.60 0.62
CA ILE A 1021 -20.68 35.15 1.06
C ILE A 1021 -20.83 34.34 2.34
N TRP A 1022 -20.20 33.17 2.39
CA TRP A 1022 -20.14 32.30 3.56
C TRP A 1022 -18.72 31.77 3.76
N GLY A 1023 -18.44 31.31 4.98
CA GLY A 1023 -17.21 30.60 5.31
C GLY A 1023 -17.52 29.27 5.97
N THR A 1024 -16.70 28.26 5.72
CA THR A 1024 -16.84 26.94 6.35
C THR A 1024 -15.64 26.66 7.23
N ASN A 1025 -15.90 26.04 8.38
CA ASN A 1025 -14.89 25.54 9.30
C ASN A 1025 -15.21 24.08 9.65
N SER A 1026 -14.42 23.14 9.14
CA SER A 1026 -14.58 21.71 9.44
C SER A 1026 -13.83 21.27 10.71
N THR A 1027 -13.10 22.17 11.37
CA THR A 1027 -12.44 21.86 12.65
C THR A 1027 -13.46 21.87 13.79
N LEU A 1028 -13.16 21.19 14.88
CA LEU A 1028 -14.05 21.09 16.05
C LEU A 1028 -13.96 22.29 17.00
N VAL A 1029 -13.20 23.31 16.63
CA VAL A 1029 -12.99 24.52 17.42
C VAL A 1029 -13.44 25.73 16.63
N GLU A 1030 -13.98 26.72 17.35
CA GLU A 1030 -14.29 28.02 16.76
C GLU A 1030 -13.03 28.67 16.19
N LYS A 1031 -13.17 29.37 15.05
CA LYS A 1031 -12.06 30.08 14.42
C LYS A 1031 -12.42 31.53 14.16
N LYS A 1032 -11.64 32.45 14.73
CA LYS A 1032 -11.68 33.88 14.40
C LYS A 1032 -10.86 34.12 13.14
N VAL A 1033 -11.44 34.86 12.20
CA VAL A 1033 -10.84 35.20 10.91
C VAL A 1033 -11.25 36.61 10.50
N THR A 1034 -10.46 37.24 9.64
CA THR A 1034 -10.88 38.44 8.92
C THR A 1034 -11.21 38.04 7.48
N LEU A 1035 -12.46 38.26 7.07
CA LEU A 1035 -12.85 38.20 5.66
C LEU A 1035 -12.38 39.48 4.98
N GLU A 1036 -11.59 39.35 3.93
CA GLU A 1036 -11.23 40.44 3.04
C GLU A 1036 -11.85 40.19 1.67
N VAL A 1037 -12.52 41.19 1.11
CA VAL A 1037 -13.18 41.10 -0.20
C VAL A 1037 -12.70 42.24 -1.07
N THR A 1038 -12.30 41.93 -2.30
CA THR A 1038 -11.93 42.91 -3.32
C THR A 1038 -12.71 42.63 -4.60
N SER A 1039 -13.40 43.64 -5.11
CA SER A 1039 -14.11 43.62 -6.39
C SER A 1039 -13.29 44.35 -7.44
N PHE A 1040 -13.28 43.82 -8.66
CA PHE A 1040 -12.58 44.36 -9.81
C PHE A 1040 -13.55 44.46 -10.97
N ASP A 1041 -13.56 45.59 -11.67
CA ASP A 1041 -14.14 45.66 -13.02
C ASP A 1041 -13.07 45.25 -14.04
N LEU A 1042 -13.40 44.31 -14.93
CA LEU A 1042 -12.43 43.81 -15.91
C LEU A 1042 -12.17 44.81 -17.04
N ASP A 1043 -13.15 45.68 -17.32
CA ASP A 1043 -13.14 46.64 -18.42
C ASP A 1043 -12.59 48.02 -18.03
N SER A 1044 -12.44 48.31 -16.74
CA SER A 1044 -11.86 49.55 -16.22
C SER A 1044 -10.82 49.32 -15.12
N ASP A 1045 -10.29 50.40 -14.54
CA ASP A 1045 -9.39 50.32 -13.37
C ASP A 1045 -10.17 50.41 -12.04
N TRP A 1046 -11.49 50.28 -12.07
CA TRP A 1046 -12.31 50.35 -10.85
C TRP A 1046 -12.07 49.14 -9.94
N THR A 1047 -11.85 49.42 -8.65
CA THR A 1047 -11.74 48.41 -7.61
C THR A 1047 -12.45 48.87 -6.33
N ASP A 1048 -13.09 47.94 -5.63
CA ASP A 1048 -13.66 48.18 -4.30
C ASP A 1048 -13.11 47.14 -3.31
N LYS A 1049 -12.78 47.56 -2.09
CA LYS A 1049 -12.18 46.68 -1.09
C LYS A 1049 -12.74 46.94 0.31
N TRP A 1050 -13.11 45.88 1.00
CA TRP A 1050 -13.55 45.93 2.38
C TRP A 1050 -13.11 44.70 3.18
N THR A 1051 -13.12 44.84 4.51
CA THR A 1051 -12.80 43.77 5.46
C THR A 1051 -13.90 43.64 6.51
N LYS A 1052 -14.08 42.44 7.06
CA LYS A 1052 -15.00 42.16 8.15
C LYS A 1052 -14.44 41.06 9.05
N ASP A 1053 -14.42 41.29 10.35
CA ASP A 1053 -14.08 40.25 11.32
C ASP A 1053 -15.26 39.29 11.50
N VAL A 1054 -14.95 37.99 11.48
CA VAL A 1054 -15.92 36.90 11.47
C VAL A 1054 -15.47 35.81 12.43
N VAL A 1055 -16.46 35.20 13.07
CA VAL A 1055 -16.27 34.00 13.89
C VAL A 1055 -16.91 32.84 13.16
N LEU A 1056 -16.10 31.88 12.71
CA LEU A 1056 -16.57 30.67 12.06
C LEU A 1056 -16.90 29.61 13.12
N SER A 1057 -18.15 29.16 13.11
CA SER A 1057 -18.63 28.12 14.03
C SER A 1057 -17.89 26.78 13.80
N PRO A 1058 -17.66 25.98 14.85
CA PRO A 1058 -17.00 24.69 14.72
C PRO A 1058 -17.84 23.72 13.90
N ASN A 1059 -17.17 22.97 13.01
CA ASN A 1059 -17.73 21.91 12.18
C ASN A 1059 -19.02 22.32 11.44
N SER A 1060 -19.05 23.53 10.88
CA SER A 1060 -20.21 24.04 10.14
C SER A 1060 -19.85 25.16 9.15
N SER A 1061 -20.81 25.47 8.28
CA SER A 1061 -20.82 26.64 7.42
C SER A 1061 -21.52 27.82 8.12
N THR A 1062 -20.96 29.02 7.97
CA THR A 1062 -21.41 30.28 8.58
C THR A 1062 -21.70 31.30 7.47
N GLU A 1063 -22.94 31.77 7.39
CA GLU A 1063 -23.31 32.89 6.50
C GLU A 1063 -22.67 34.20 6.99
N ILE A 1064 -21.93 34.90 6.12
CA ILE A 1064 -21.13 36.07 6.52
C ILE A 1064 -21.76 37.38 6.04
N TRP A 1065 -22.17 37.43 4.78
CA TRP A 1065 -22.65 38.67 4.16
C TRP A 1065 -23.61 38.39 3.00
N LYS A 1066 -24.61 39.27 2.85
CA LYS A 1066 -25.56 39.27 1.74
C LYS A 1066 -25.94 40.72 1.40
N GLY A 1067 -25.80 41.10 0.14
CA GLY A 1067 -26.10 42.46 -0.33
C GLY A 1067 -26.09 42.59 -1.84
N GLU A 1068 -26.25 43.82 -2.36
CA GLU A 1068 -26.11 44.11 -3.79
C GLU A 1068 -24.64 43.95 -4.21
N LEU A 1069 -24.39 43.39 -5.40
CA LEU A 1069 -23.04 43.23 -5.95
C LEU A 1069 -22.40 44.60 -6.18
N PRO A 1070 -21.28 44.95 -5.49
CA PRO A 1070 -20.61 46.24 -5.68
C PRO A 1070 -20.23 46.47 -7.14
N GLY A 1071 -20.39 47.70 -7.63
CA GLY A 1071 -20.08 48.06 -9.02
C GLY A 1071 -21.13 47.62 -10.05
N GLN A 1072 -22.11 46.77 -9.68
CA GLN A 1072 -23.14 46.33 -10.61
C GLN A 1072 -24.33 47.31 -10.67
N PRO A 1073 -24.63 47.94 -11.83
CA PRO A 1073 -25.78 48.83 -11.94
C PRO A 1073 -27.11 48.08 -11.88
N THR A 1074 -28.14 48.74 -11.34
CA THR A 1074 -29.53 48.29 -11.50
C THR A 1074 -29.93 48.44 -12.96
N ARG A 1075 -30.35 47.34 -13.58
CA ARG A 1075 -30.76 47.34 -15.00
C ARG A 1075 -32.27 47.41 -15.11
N THR A 1076 -32.77 48.17 -16.08
CA THR A 1076 -34.21 48.32 -16.36
C THR A 1076 -34.60 47.82 -17.74
N LYS A 1077 -33.62 47.33 -18.52
CA LYS A 1077 -33.80 46.80 -19.88
C LYS A 1077 -32.87 45.61 -20.09
N TYR A 1078 -33.30 44.61 -20.85
CA TYR A 1078 -32.44 43.48 -21.21
C TYR A 1078 -31.26 43.86 -22.12
N SER A 1079 -31.36 44.97 -22.85
CA SER A 1079 -30.25 45.48 -23.68
C SER A 1079 -29.11 46.08 -22.88
N GLN A 1080 -29.29 46.30 -21.56
CA GLN A 1080 -28.20 46.70 -20.68
C GLN A 1080 -27.39 45.46 -20.32
N VAL A 1081 -26.18 45.39 -20.87
CA VAL A 1081 -25.21 44.34 -20.57
C VAL A 1081 -24.71 44.55 -19.13
N PRO A 1082 -24.59 43.49 -18.31
CA PRO A 1082 -24.02 43.61 -16.98
C PRO A 1082 -22.51 43.89 -17.06
N GLU A 1083 -21.99 44.76 -16.19
CA GLU A 1083 -20.55 44.96 -16.02
C GLU A 1083 -19.83 43.66 -15.60
N VAL A 1084 -18.58 43.49 -16.01
CA VAL A 1084 -17.78 42.28 -15.74
C VAL A 1084 -17.10 42.39 -14.38
N ILE A 1085 -17.90 42.35 -13.32
CA ILE A 1085 -17.39 42.44 -11.94
C ILE A 1085 -16.89 41.09 -11.44
N VAL A 1086 -15.59 40.98 -11.20
CA VAL A 1086 -14.92 39.84 -10.54
C VAL A 1086 -14.78 40.15 -9.05
N VAL A 1087 -15.22 39.23 -8.19
CA VAL A 1087 -15.11 39.41 -6.73
C VAL A 1087 -14.18 38.35 -6.17
N SER A 1088 -13.09 38.77 -5.54
CA SER A 1088 -12.16 37.90 -4.83
C SER A 1088 -12.36 38.02 -3.33
N SER A 1089 -12.42 36.89 -2.63
CA SER A 1089 -12.47 36.83 -1.17
C SER A 1089 -11.29 36.04 -0.60
N ARG A 1090 -10.78 36.47 0.55
CA ARG A 1090 -9.76 35.80 1.34
C ARG A 1090 -10.19 35.71 2.79
N LEU A 1091 -10.00 34.55 3.41
CA LEU A 1091 -10.07 34.41 4.87
C LEU A 1091 -8.67 34.47 5.44
N LEU A 1092 -8.42 35.48 6.27
CA LEU A 1092 -7.15 35.71 6.93
C LEU A 1092 -7.21 35.18 8.37
N GLY A 1093 -6.21 34.42 8.76
CA GLY A 1093 -5.97 34.07 10.17
C GLY A 1093 -5.55 35.30 10.98
N GLU A 1094 -5.53 35.15 12.30
CA GLU A 1094 -5.11 36.22 13.23
C GLU A 1094 -3.65 36.67 13.01
N ASP A 1095 -2.82 35.82 12.42
CA ASP A 1095 -1.43 36.10 12.03
C ASP A 1095 -1.29 36.65 10.60
N GLY A 1096 -2.41 36.88 9.91
CA GLY A 1096 -2.44 37.35 8.51
C GLY A 1096 -2.25 36.24 7.47
N THR A 1097 -2.17 34.96 7.87
CA THR A 1097 -2.08 33.85 6.91
C THR A 1097 -3.37 33.69 6.11
N VAL A 1098 -3.26 33.45 4.80
CA VAL A 1098 -4.43 33.18 3.95
C VAL A 1098 -4.86 31.73 4.16
N LEU A 1099 -5.97 31.53 4.87
CA LEU A 1099 -6.52 30.20 5.16
C LEU A 1099 -7.33 29.65 3.98
N ALA A 1100 -8.06 30.53 3.29
CA ALA A 1100 -8.88 30.19 2.14
C ALA A 1100 -9.00 31.39 1.21
N ARG A 1101 -9.26 31.11 -0.08
CA ARG A 1101 -9.57 32.12 -1.09
C ARG A 1101 -10.55 31.57 -2.11
N TYR A 1102 -11.35 32.46 -2.70
CA TYR A 1102 -12.22 32.13 -3.82
C TYR A 1102 -12.48 33.38 -4.66
N SER A 1103 -12.55 33.22 -5.98
CA SER A 1103 -12.93 34.29 -6.91
C SER A 1103 -14.24 33.93 -7.59
N ASN A 1104 -15.24 34.77 -7.42
CA ASN A 1104 -16.52 34.65 -8.10
C ASN A 1104 -16.52 35.52 -9.36
N TRP A 1105 -16.71 34.88 -10.50
CA TRP A 1105 -16.74 35.51 -11.82
C TRP A 1105 -18.18 35.60 -12.36
N PRO A 1106 -18.48 36.52 -13.29
CA PRO A 1106 -19.75 36.51 -14.01
C PRO A 1106 -19.81 35.32 -14.97
N GLU A 1107 -20.87 34.53 -14.89
CA GLU A 1107 -21.11 33.37 -15.76
C GLU A 1107 -22.34 33.61 -16.66
N PRO A 1108 -22.41 32.99 -17.85
CA PRO A 1108 -21.40 32.09 -18.45
C PRO A 1108 -20.17 32.83 -19.01
N PHE A 1109 -19.01 32.19 -18.98
CA PHE A 1109 -17.72 32.78 -19.35
C PHE A 1109 -17.65 33.24 -20.82
N LYS A 1110 -18.43 32.63 -21.72
CA LYS A 1110 -18.48 33.00 -23.14
C LYS A 1110 -18.87 34.46 -23.40
N TYR A 1111 -19.62 35.09 -22.49
CA TYR A 1111 -20.00 36.49 -22.62
C TYR A 1111 -18.93 37.47 -22.13
N ILE A 1112 -17.92 36.98 -21.41
CA ILE A 1112 -16.81 37.82 -20.97
C ILE A 1112 -15.95 38.20 -22.18
N LYS A 1113 -15.59 39.48 -22.26
CA LYS A 1113 -14.51 39.96 -23.10
C LYS A 1113 -13.24 40.01 -22.24
N PHE A 1114 -12.43 38.95 -22.31
CA PHE A 1114 -11.19 38.89 -21.55
C PHE A 1114 -10.20 39.97 -22.03
N PRO A 1115 -9.38 40.56 -21.12
CA PRO A 1115 -8.35 41.52 -21.50
C PRO A 1115 -7.30 40.88 -22.42
N ASP A 1116 -6.65 41.70 -23.26
CA ASP A 1116 -5.51 41.22 -24.05
C ASP A 1116 -4.42 40.65 -23.12
N VAL A 1117 -3.76 39.55 -23.53
CA VAL A 1117 -2.71 38.87 -22.74
C VAL A 1117 -1.61 39.83 -22.26
N LYS A 1118 -1.26 40.83 -23.09
CA LYS A 1118 -0.28 41.88 -22.76
C LYS A 1118 -0.72 42.76 -21.57
N ASP A 1119 -2.02 42.99 -21.43
CA ASP A 1119 -2.61 43.86 -20.40
C ASP A 1119 -2.84 43.09 -19.09
N VAL A 1120 -3.08 41.77 -19.19
CA VAL A 1120 -3.08 40.85 -18.05
C VAL A 1120 -1.72 40.87 -17.36
N ALA A 1121 -0.63 40.94 -18.13
CA ALA A 1121 0.75 40.96 -17.65
C ALA A 1121 1.04 39.85 -16.63
N LEU A 1122 0.61 38.62 -16.94
CA LEU A 1122 0.86 37.43 -16.13
C LEU A 1122 2.37 37.20 -16.00
N LYS A 1123 2.84 37.06 -14.77
CA LYS A 1123 4.22 36.67 -14.43
C LYS A 1123 4.21 35.28 -13.81
N VAL A 1124 5.06 34.42 -14.35
CA VAL A 1124 5.34 33.07 -13.85
C VAL A 1124 6.83 33.01 -13.57
N GLU A 1125 7.21 33.09 -12.29
CA GLU A 1125 8.60 33.19 -11.86
C GLU A 1125 9.00 31.91 -11.11
N VAL A 1126 9.94 31.14 -11.66
CA VAL A 1126 10.49 29.96 -11.00
C VAL A 1126 11.64 30.41 -10.10
N ALA A 1127 11.56 30.08 -8.82
CA ALA A 1127 12.58 30.40 -7.83
C ALA A 1127 13.87 29.60 -8.06
N SER A 1128 14.95 30.04 -7.41
CA SER A 1128 16.28 29.43 -7.53
C SER A 1128 16.36 28.00 -7.00
N ASP A 1129 15.39 27.56 -6.19
CA ASP A 1129 15.27 26.17 -5.73
C ASP A 1129 14.81 25.19 -6.82
N GLY A 1130 14.36 25.72 -7.98
CA GLY A 1130 13.87 24.96 -9.11
C GLY A 1130 12.57 24.20 -8.85
N LYS A 1131 11.80 24.59 -7.82
CA LYS A 1131 10.55 23.93 -7.40
C LYS A 1131 9.44 24.90 -7.03
N THR A 1132 9.76 26.10 -6.57
CA THR A 1132 8.77 27.11 -6.20
C THR A 1132 8.45 27.99 -7.40
N ILE A 1133 7.18 28.14 -7.76
CA ILE A 1133 6.68 29.05 -8.80
C ILE A 1133 5.84 30.15 -8.16
N THR A 1134 6.17 31.41 -8.39
CA THR A 1134 5.37 32.56 -7.98
C THR A 1134 4.59 33.11 -9.17
N LEU A 1135 3.28 33.31 -8.95
CA LEU A 1135 2.31 33.76 -9.93
C LEU A 1135 1.78 35.14 -9.53
N SER A 1136 1.80 36.10 -10.45
CA SER A 1136 1.16 37.41 -10.27
C SER A 1136 0.62 37.97 -11.58
N ALA A 1137 -0.42 38.80 -11.53
CA ALA A 1137 -1.02 39.43 -12.70
C ALA A 1137 -1.50 40.85 -12.39
N ARG A 1138 -1.59 41.69 -13.42
CA ARG A 1138 -2.07 43.09 -13.33
C ARG A 1138 -3.59 43.19 -13.49
N LYS A 1139 -4.22 42.24 -14.17
CA LYS A 1139 -5.67 42.06 -14.22
C LYS A 1139 -6.06 40.65 -13.75
N PRO A 1140 -7.31 40.43 -13.31
CA PRO A 1140 -7.80 39.11 -12.96
C PRO A 1140 -7.58 38.05 -14.07
N VAL A 1141 -7.19 36.84 -13.66
CA VAL A 1141 -6.98 35.66 -14.51
C VAL A 1141 -7.82 34.51 -13.97
N LYS A 1142 -8.53 33.80 -14.85
CA LYS A 1142 -9.41 32.67 -14.51
C LYS A 1142 -8.82 31.36 -14.99
N GLY A 1143 -8.84 30.33 -14.13
CA GLY A 1143 -8.55 28.95 -14.52
C GLY A 1143 -7.13 28.73 -15.06
N LEU A 1144 -6.13 29.34 -14.42
CA LEU A 1144 -4.72 29.20 -14.78
C LEU A 1144 -4.22 27.77 -14.53
N ILE A 1145 -3.70 27.13 -15.56
CA ILE A 1145 -3.09 25.80 -15.53
C ILE A 1145 -1.63 25.92 -15.96
N LEU A 1146 -0.73 25.34 -15.17
CA LEU A 1146 0.71 25.28 -15.42
C LEU A 1146 1.09 23.94 -16.05
N ASP A 1147 2.05 23.99 -16.98
CA ASP A 1147 2.54 22.79 -17.66
C ASP A 1147 4.03 22.89 -18.05
N VAL A 1148 4.64 21.78 -18.44
CA VAL A 1148 6.02 21.69 -18.94
C VAL A 1148 6.13 20.74 -20.13
N ASP A 1149 7.07 21.02 -21.05
CA ASP A 1149 7.33 20.12 -22.17
C ASP A 1149 7.93 18.77 -21.72
N GLY A 1150 7.50 17.69 -22.39
CA GLY A 1150 7.98 16.33 -22.12
C GLY A 1150 7.21 15.65 -20.99
N GLU A 1151 7.93 14.93 -20.11
CA GLU A 1151 7.33 14.21 -18.97
C GLU A 1151 6.61 15.14 -18.00
N ASP A 1152 5.52 14.67 -17.41
CA ASP A 1152 4.71 15.48 -16.50
C ASP A 1152 5.51 15.92 -15.25
N ALA A 1153 5.11 17.05 -14.66
CA ALA A 1153 5.60 17.52 -13.38
C ALA A 1153 4.49 17.35 -12.33
N LYS A 1154 4.87 17.07 -11.08
CA LYS A 1154 3.89 16.98 -9.98
C LYS A 1154 3.66 18.37 -9.41
N TRP A 1155 2.46 18.90 -9.60
CA TRP A 1155 2.02 20.21 -9.11
C TRP A 1155 1.24 20.07 -7.81
N ASP A 1156 1.44 20.99 -6.87
CA ASP A 1156 0.64 21.06 -5.63
C ASP A 1156 -0.71 21.80 -5.81
N ASP A 1157 -0.82 22.67 -6.80
CA ASP A 1157 -2.07 23.39 -7.14
C ASP A 1157 -2.18 23.70 -8.65
N GLN A 1158 -3.42 23.69 -9.16
CA GLN A 1158 -3.79 23.97 -10.56
C GLN A 1158 -5.19 24.62 -10.64
N ALA A 1159 -5.62 25.05 -11.84
CA ALA A 1159 -6.86 25.80 -12.06
C ALA A 1159 -6.99 27.02 -11.13
N ILE A 1160 -5.93 27.83 -11.13
CA ILE A 1160 -5.77 28.95 -10.20
C ILE A 1160 -6.47 30.19 -10.75
N ASP A 1161 -7.29 30.82 -9.91
CA ASP A 1161 -7.76 32.17 -10.16
C ASP A 1161 -6.80 33.16 -9.48
N LEU A 1162 -6.34 34.15 -10.23
CA LEU A 1162 -5.33 35.11 -9.80
C LEU A 1162 -5.87 36.52 -9.94
N VAL A 1163 -5.71 37.36 -8.91
CA VAL A 1163 -6.16 38.76 -8.93
C VAL A 1163 -5.04 39.71 -8.52
N PRO A 1164 -5.09 40.99 -8.91
CA PRO A 1164 -4.08 41.98 -8.52
C PRO A 1164 -3.97 42.11 -7.00
N GLY A 1165 -2.74 42.11 -6.48
CA GLY A 1165 -2.48 42.22 -5.04
C GLY A 1165 -2.59 40.92 -4.23
N ASP A 1166 -2.83 39.78 -4.87
CA ASP A 1166 -2.81 38.44 -4.26
C ASP A 1166 -1.89 37.49 -5.03
N PRO A 1167 -0.55 37.68 -4.97
CA PRO A 1167 0.38 36.74 -5.60
C PRO A 1167 0.25 35.35 -4.96
N GLN A 1168 0.29 34.31 -5.79
CA GLN A 1168 0.15 32.93 -5.34
C GLN A 1168 1.41 32.13 -5.62
N THR A 1169 1.64 31.10 -4.82
CA THR A 1169 2.82 30.24 -4.95
C THR A 1169 2.37 28.81 -5.17
N VAL A 1170 3.00 28.14 -6.13
CA VAL A 1170 2.79 26.73 -6.49
C VAL A 1170 4.12 25.99 -6.34
N GLN A 1171 4.11 24.83 -5.71
CA GLN A 1171 5.23 23.91 -5.67
C GLN A 1171 5.13 22.89 -6.80
N ALA A 1172 6.25 22.63 -7.46
CA ALA A 1172 6.36 21.61 -8.49
C ALA A 1172 7.57 20.71 -8.27
N ILE A 1173 7.37 19.40 -8.44
CA ILE A 1173 8.44 18.40 -8.42
C ILE A 1173 8.65 17.89 -9.85
N GLY A 1174 9.90 17.87 -10.28
CA GLY A 1174 10.29 17.36 -11.59
C GLY A 1174 10.46 18.44 -12.66
N LEU A 1175 10.45 19.74 -12.33
CA LEU A 1175 10.67 20.80 -13.33
C LEU A 1175 11.99 20.62 -14.10
N ASN A 1176 13.07 20.20 -13.45
CA ASN A 1176 14.37 19.90 -14.08
C ASN A 1176 14.92 21.07 -14.94
N GLY A 1177 14.65 22.33 -14.54
CA GLY A 1177 15.06 23.53 -15.28
C GLY A 1177 14.26 23.82 -16.55
N ARG A 1178 13.16 23.09 -16.80
CA ARG A 1178 12.29 23.29 -17.95
C ARG A 1178 11.45 24.57 -17.79
N THR A 1179 11.14 25.20 -18.93
CA THR A 1179 10.28 26.38 -18.97
C THR A 1179 8.86 26.00 -18.58
N VAL A 1180 8.32 26.68 -17.57
CA VAL A 1180 6.91 26.53 -17.17
C VAL A 1180 6.04 27.31 -18.16
N LYS A 1181 5.08 26.61 -18.77
CA LYS A 1181 4.03 27.15 -19.61
C LYS A 1181 2.78 27.40 -18.76
N ALA A 1182 1.96 28.35 -19.19
CA ALA A 1182 0.70 28.63 -18.53
C ALA A 1182 -0.42 28.81 -19.55
N ARG A 1183 -1.59 28.24 -19.27
CA ARG A 1183 -2.83 28.38 -20.04
C ARG A 1183 -3.92 28.93 -19.12
N PHE A 1184 -4.75 29.83 -19.61
CA PHE A 1184 -5.84 30.45 -18.83
C PHE A 1184 -6.97 30.91 -19.75
N LEU A 1185 -8.17 31.13 -19.20
CA LEU A 1185 -9.29 31.61 -19.99
C LEU A 1185 -9.01 33.03 -20.51
N GLY A 1186 -9.08 33.20 -21.83
CA GLY A 1186 -8.75 34.46 -22.50
C GLY A 1186 -7.28 34.59 -22.92
N ASP A 1187 -6.51 33.50 -22.92
CA ASP A 1187 -5.13 33.47 -23.42
C ASP A 1187 -4.97 33.61 -24.95
N GLY A 1188 -6.09 33.72 -25.68
CA GLY A 1188 -6.13 33.88 -27.14
C GLY A 1188 -6.16 32.57 -27.93
N SER A 1189 -6.31 31.41 -27.25
CA SER A 1189 -6.37 30.10 -27.89
C SER A 1189 -7.76 29.67 -28.40
N ALA A 1190 -8.78 30.52 -28.22
CA ALA A 1190 -10.17 30.30 -28.63
C ALA A 1190 -10.79 31.50 -29.34
#